data_AF-A0A409XMV7-F1
#
_entry.id   AF-A0A409XMV7-F1
#
_cell.length_a   1.000
_cell.length_b   1.000
_cell.length_c   1.000
_cell.angle_alpha   90.00
_cell.angle_beta   90.00
_cell.angle_gamma   90.00
#
_symmetry.space_group_name_H-M   'P 1'
#
loop_
_entity.id
_entity.type
_entity.pdbx_description
1 polymer ?
#
loop_
_entity_poly.entity_id
_entity_poly.type
_entity_poly.pdbx_seq_one_letter_code
_entity_poly.pdbx_strand_id
1 'polypeptide(L)'
;MSAALTAHPDLSSSQHELSLGSFASFSSTPGRPALRVPSTSSRTTAQSSAPLSTPSPPSTSPYNSRRKGDDAATSLSSRLNMLSHPDDDGEDGDGDVLDTPGAEKKRWSDAPETPGAVSRSKRTKGGGSSANGKGAPLTLRDQEKHIDNLKKENFNIKLRVHFLEEQLARLAPDQIDAALKQNINLKIEVQQRGMEIKKLKKLVLSLEHELERLQRNGGGSSNRNRERELEERLEERERELQELRRKKLGHGDAAALREAEARTAELEEELENTRGLLEENMDEIDRLRDLVERGQHGDDSSHESIGGESRQERMKRRIEELEVENEDLRAQLDEHVEALVQRQEEKEDLADEADALRLELEDVQRRREAESIERSESRAQVLEEREEREAVEDDLNALRDKLAALIIELQQKDDEIDLKNKEIANLFNEHQRIVEVVEEEWRGEVEEARGQVEELRDVLAEREGESKDLRANISELEANTNDLHTKFETALAHLEEETDQKDAELESLQETIDKLGEQIYQLEDENDRIKEEHERMREDETAERDRLEALAAALKEKISSLKDELGQMTEMYETCSQEIHAHRSRQEELAQHVEDLVEEVQRERTARERAEGDLDAADKEHDAAMRREKRTLEAKESALQSALTDLARTQALLAQREADLQAVQGALQTLEAESKRLGETHTTARFSLQLETDRLKRDLERLEDELSRARKELDDREAKNRDRDSVVDRLHAEKRDLESQLAVQTQARLNLSEKLDGSIASLKASEAEAAGYKAKVADLEQRLNKDQRSLLSAESQYRDQLTERNTLLLTIYQYLDKILGVDKTPKKGTQAETKPFTNFGVFHDNLITRLKALSQIQLDFDKRCKEVEGKFSDKLNDMRKQLDQRWKQIDKFESSLKTYAETKAGWKRKFAQKEGELEAIKTTNAEMASQLAGMKRPGGGDAMEIRSLATRAANAERRLNNAQNQLVATEEKIAAIDQKSASTDSKWEARVKEYEARMKAAEERIKRERQGSKERVAELENTLKSLQRQLELAQKRNDQLKEVLDNNNNRPSGSGSSPPSR
;
A
#
# COMPACT_ATOMS: atom_id res chain seq x y z
N MET A 1 2.85 52.14 -83.83
CA MET A 1 3.85 52.56 -84.84
C MET A 1 4.93 53.36 -84.12
N SER A 2 6.15 53.37 -84.64
CA SER A 2 7.31 54.07 -84.03
C SER A 2 7.59 55.42 -84.73
N ALA A 3 8.45 56.24 -84.11
CA ALA A 3 8.90 57.58 -84.58
C ALA A 3 7.81 58.70 -84.51
N ALA A 4 8.13 60.01 -84.50
CA ALA A 4 9.43 60.72 -84.62
C ALA A 4 9.40 62.02 -83.73
N LEU A 5 10.54 62.58 -83.25
CA LEU A 5 11.33 63.72 -83.80
C LEU A 5 10.50 64.99 -84.14
N THR A 6 10.93 66.25 -83.91
CA THR A 6 12.27 66.92 -83.78
C THR A 6 12.06 68.27 -82.98
N ALA A 7 12.98 69.19 -82.62
CA ALA A 7 14.42 69.46 -82.87
C ALA A 7 15.14 70.24 -81.71
N HIS A 8 15.68 71.45 -81.99
CA HIS A 8 16.76 72.21 -81.28
C HIS A 8 16.61 73.74 -81.53
N PRO A 9 17.46 74.70 -81.03
CA PRO A 9 18.79 74.64 -80.34
C PRO A 9 18.88 75.58 -79.08
N ASP A 10 19.96 76.21 -78.52
CA ASP A 10 21.42 76.32 -78.81
C ASP A 10 22.30 76.88 -77.62
N LEU A 11 23.63 76.97 -77.83
CA LEU A 11 24.69 77.90 -77.32
C LEU A 11 24.98 78.20 -75.80
N SER A 12 26.10 77.62 -75.31
CA SER A 12 27.33 78.21 -74.63
C SER A 12 27.28 79.36 -73.56
N SER A 13 28.18 79.52 -72.56
CA SER A 13 29.30 78.74 -71.94
C SER A 13 29.90 79.47 -70.67
N SER A 14 30.87 78.86 -69.93
CA SER A 14 31.71 79.35 -68.78
C SER A 14 30.98 79.65 -67.43
N GLN A 15 31.34 79.10 -66.24
CA GLN A 15 32.57 79.17 -65.36
C GLN A 15 32.73 80.51 -64.60
N HIS A 16 33.08 80.60 -63.29
CA HIS A 16 33.49 79.62 -62.26
C HIS A 16 33.24 80.13 -60.80
N GLU A 17 33.34 79.23 -59.80
CA GLU A 17 33.81 79.44 -58.39
C GLU A 17 32.91 79.93 -57.20
N LEU A 18 33.23 79.38 -56.01
CA LEU A 18 32.90 79.74 -54.60
C LEU A 18 31.40 79.82 -54.15
N SER A 19 31.04 79.72 -52.86
CA SER A 19 31.47 78.88 -51.71
C SER A 19 30.51 79.11 -50.53
N LEU A 20 30.11 78.06 -49.80
CA LEU A 20 29.45 78.06 -48.46
C LEU A 20 28.20 78.96 -48.21
N GLY A 21 27.00 78.35 -48.20
CA GLY A 21 25.94 78.73 -47.23
C GLY A 21 24.46 78.70 -47.68
N SER A 22 23.59 78.32 -46.72
CA SER A 22 22.13 78.56 -46.65
C SER A 22 21.11 77.75 -47.50
N PHE A 23 20.16 77.14 -46.77
CA PHE A 23 18.73 76.86 -47.08
C PHE A 23 18.30 76.13 -48.39
N ALA A 24 18.45 74.80 -48.37
CA ALA A 24 17.35 73.82 -48.36
C ALA A 24 16.14 73.85 -49.34
N SER A 25 15.84 72.66 -49.89
CA SER A 25 14.50 72.08 -50.24
C SER A 25 14.05 72.06 -51.71
N PHE A 26 14.05 70.87 -52.31
CA PHE A 26 12.99 70.16 -53.08
C PHE A 26 13.59 68.78 -53.43
N SER A 27 12.93 67.61 -53.33
CA SER A 27 11.56 67.17 -53.66
C SER A 27 11.29 65.85 -52.89
N SER A 28 10.08 65.36 -52.56
CA SER A 28 8.70 65.78 -52.85
C SER A 28 7.77 65.58 -51.64
N THR A 29 6.56 66.14 -51.70
CA THR A 29 5.46 66.09 -50.72
C THR A 29 4.74 64.71 -50.68
N PRO A 30 3.87 64.38 -49.68
CA PRO A 30 3.13 65.29 -48.79
C PRO A 30 3.10 64.99 -47.28
N GLY A 31 2.56 65.94 -46.51
CA GLY A 31 2.27 65.80 -45.09
C GLY A 31 0.81 65.45 -44.75
N ARG A 32 0.60 65.06 -43.49
CA ARG A 32 -0.69 65.01 -42.75
C ARG A 32 -1.36 66.42 -42.75
N PRO A 33 -2.71 66.58 -42.65
CA PRO A 33 -3.43 66.22 -41.40
C PRO A 33 -4.95 65.88 -41.44
N ALA A 34 -5.39 65.29 -40.32
CA ALA A 34 -6.65 65.51 -39.57
C ALA A 34 -8.07 65.28 -40.17
N LEU A 35 -8.89 64.60 -39.35
CA LEU A 35 -10.32 64.86 -39.04
C LEU A 35 -11.35 65.02 -40.19
N ARG A 36 -12.15 63.96 -40.45
CA ARG A 36 -13.63 64.05 -40.41
C ARG A 36 -14.39 62.70 -40.40
N VAL A 37 -15.65 62.79 -39.98
CA VAL A 37 -16.74 61.79 -39.80
C VAL A 37 -17.65 61.89 -41.07
N PRO A 38 -18.36 60.86 -41.62
CA PRO A 38 -19.33 59.98 -40.93
C PRO A 38 -19.54 58.50 -41.39
N SER A 39 -20.31 57.76 -40.57
CA SER A 39 -21.38 56.73 -40.81
C SER A 39 -21.36 55.79 -42.06
N THR A 40 -21.90 54.55 -42.03
CA THR A 40 -23.22 54.09 -41.52
C THR A 40 -23.32 52.56 -41.28
N SER A 41 -24.31 52.14 -40.46
CA SER A 41 -25.04 50.84 -40.47
C SER A 41 -24.33 49.52 -40.10
N SER A 42 -25.00 48.52 -39.48
CA SER A 42 -26.30 48.50 -38.76
C SER A 42 -26.51 47.21 -37.93
N ARG A 43 -27.13 47.35 -36.75
CA ARG A 43 -27.86 46.34 -35.93
C ARG A 43 -27.07 45.14 -35.33
N THR A 44 -27.05 44.91 -34.00
CA THR A 44 -27.67 45.67 -32.86
C THR A 44 -26.69 45.92 -31.68
N THR A 45 -26.73 45.41 -30.42
CA THR A 45 -27.56 44.39 -29.71
C THR A 45 -27.61 44.71 -28.19
N ALA A 46 -28.51 44.08 -27.43
CA ALA A 46 -28.85 44.31 -26.01
C ALA A 46 -28.38 43.13 -25.11
N GLN A 47 -28.18 43.20 -23.78
CA GLN A 47 -28.27 44.22 -22.70
C GLN A 47 -27.67 43.62 -21.39
N SER A 48 -27.30 44.30 -20.28
CA SER A 48 -27.23 45.74 -19.93
C SER A 48 -26.33 46.01 -18.69
N SER A 49 -25.74 47.21 -18.62
CA SER A 49 -25.44 48.05 -17.43
C SER A 49 -24.84 47.47 -16.12
N ALA A 50 -23.57 47.84 -15.89
CA ALA A 50 -22.97 48.17 -14.57
C ALA A 50 -23.35 49.64 -14.17
N PRO A 51 -22.66 50.46 -13.31
CA PRO A 51 -21.45 50.24 -12.47
C PRO A 51 -21.32 51.02 -11.10
N LEU A 52 -20.19 50.78 -10.38
CA LEU A 52 -19.33 51.70 -9.56
C LEU A 52 -19.73 52.31 -8.16
N SER A 53 -18.87 51.97 -7.17
CA SER A 53 -18.15 52.84 -6.18
C SER A 53 -18.76 53.46 -4.89
N THR A 54 -18.34 52.89 -3.73
CA THR A 54 -17.74 53.51 -2.49
C THR A 54 -18.42 54.68 -1.71
N PRO A 55 -18.16 54.90 -0.38
CA PRO A 55 -17.52 54.07 0.67
C PRO A 55 -18.37 53.93 1.97
N SER A 56 -17.81 53.36 3.06
CA SER A 56 -18.37 53.34 4.44
C SER A 56 -18.41 54.76 5.10
N PRO A 57 -19.11 55.05 6.22
CA PRO A 57 -19.70 54.22 7.31
C PRO A 57 -21.25 54.51 7.46
N PRO A 58 -21.99 54.53 8.62
CA PRO A 58 -21.74 54.24 10.04
C PRO A 58 -22.86 53.38 10.74
N SER A 59 -23.21 53.66 12.01
CA SER A 59 -24.26 53.02 12.83
C SER A 59 -25.01 54.05 13.70
N THR A 60 -26.32 53.86 13.96
CA THR A 60 -27.00 53.94 15.31
C THR A 60 -28.54 54.12 15.24
N SER A 61 -29.26 53.39 16.11
CA SER A 61 -30.49 53.82 16.84
C SER A 61 -31.79 54.22 16.10
N PRO A 62 -32.93 54.40 16.83
CA PRO A 62 -33.45 53.60 17.96
C PRO A 62 -34.97 53.34 17.85
N TYR A 63 -35.53 52.55 18.78
CA TYR A 63 -36.77 52.97 19.48
C TYR A 63 -36.75 52.46 20.93
N ASN A 64 -37.50 53.15 21.81
CA ASN A 64 -37.28 53.13 23.26
C ASN A 64 -38.62 53.09 24.00
N SER A 65 -38.76 52.27 25.06
CA SER A 65 -39.52 52.66 26.25
C SER A 65 -39.30 51.74 27.47
N ARG A 66 -38.51 52.24 28.42
CA ARG A 66 -38.76 52.22 29.88
C ARG A 66 -39.32 50.92 30.53
N ARG A 67 -38.47 50.32 31.36
CA ARG A 67 -38.67 50.38 32.83
C ARG A 67 -37.31 50.47 33.56
N LYS A 68 -37.35 51.09 34.74
CA LYS A 68 -36.24 51.32 35.68
C LYS A 68 -36.56 50.50 36.95
N GLY A 69 -35.63 49.83 37.65
CA GLY A 69 -34.18 49.71 37.44
C GLY A 69 -33.38 50.31 38.59
N ASP A 70 -32.97 49.48 39.54
CA ASP A 70 -31.96 49.73 40.56
C ASP A 70 -31.47 48.35 41.06
N ASP A 71 -30.15 48.10 41.05
CA ASP A 71 -29.33 47.74 42.23
C ASP A 71 -27.90 47.33 41.85
N ALA A 72 -26.96 47.42 42.80
CA ALA A 72 -25.55 47.15 42.59
C ALA A 72 -24.92 46.27 43.69
N ALA A 73 -24.15 45.28 43.25
CA ALA A 73 -23.05 44.58 43.93
C ALA A 73 -23.10 44.35 45.46
N THR A 74 -23.06 43.07 45.87
CA THR A 74 -22.01 42.58 46.80
C THR A 74 -21.82 41.06 46.70
N SER A 75 -20.97 40.47 47.55
CA SER A 75 -20.38 39.12 47.44
C SER A 75 -20.70 38.25 48.68
N LEU A 76 -20.18 37.00 48.69
CA LEU A 76 -20.14 36.02 49.80
C LEU A 76 -21.48 35.32 50.11
N SER A 77 -21.59 34.13 50.75
CA SER A 77 -20.72 32.93 50.92
C SER A 77 -21.52 31.84 51.70
N SER A 78 -20.96 30.63 51.90
CA SER A 78 -21.35 29.63 52.94
C SER A 78 -22.67 28.84 52.76
N ARG A 79 -22.90 27.67 53.39
CA ARG A 79 -22.06 26.49 53.82
C ARG A 79 -22.96 25.43 54.52
N LEU A 80 -22.62 24.14 54.40
CA LEU A 80 -22.97 23.03 55.34
C LEU A 80 -24.49 22.66 55.47
N ASN A 81 -24.95 21.53 56.07
CA ASN A 81 -24.30 20.36 56.72
C ASN A 81 -25.19 19.08 56.66
N MET A 82 -24.70 17.97 57.26
CA MET A 82 -25.39 16.74 57.74
C MET A 82 -25.56 15.56 56.76
N LEU A 83 -25.46 14.27 57.18
CA LEU A 83 -24.82 13.63 58.36
C LEU A 83 -24.82 12.08 58.21
N SER A 84 -23.71 11.40 58.52
CA SER A 84 -23.68 10.14 59.32
C SER A 84 -22.24 9.73 59.63
N HIS A 85 -22.03 9.15 60.82
CA HIS A 85 -20.81 8.44 61.27
C HIS A 85 -21.13 6.93 61.41
N PRO A 86 -20.24 6.02 61.86
CA PRO A 86 -18.84 6.17 62.34
C PRO A 86 -17.81 6.49 61.21
N ASP A 87 -16.48 6.33 61.30
CA ASP A 87 -15.59 5.58 62.21
C ASP A 87 -14.36 6.40 62.66
N ASP A 88 -13.79 6.05 63.82
CA ASP A 88 -12.48 6.46 64.39
C ASP A 88 -11.31 5.66 63.74
N ASP A 89 -10.01 5.73 64.06
CA ASP A 89 -9.15 6.41 65.06
C ASP A 89 -9.07 7.95 64.98
N GLY A 90 -8.39 8.69 65.89
CA GLY A 90 -7.65 8.29 67.11
C GLY A 90 -6.62 9.36 67.59
N GLU A 91 -5.59 8.94 68.33
CA GLU A 91 -4.59 9.76 69.07
C GLU A 91 -3.16 9.67 68.46
N ASP A 92 -2.25 10.65 68.53
CA ASP A 92 -2.31 12.09 68.87
C ASP A 92 -1.01 12.80 68.39
N GLY A 93 -0.87 14.14 68.54
CA GLY A 93 0.47 14.78 68.61
C GLY A 93 0.82 16.02 67.77
N ASP A 94 -0.07 17.01 67.72
CA ASP A 94 0.11 18.49 67.68
C ASP A 94 1.41 19.20 67.15
N GLY A 95 1.21 20.42 66.61
CA GLY A 95 2.23 21.47 66.48
C GLY A 95 2.89 21.69 65.10
N ASP A 96 2.86 22.84 64.42
CA ASP A 96 2.03 24.05 64.30
C ASP A 96 2.77 24.98 63.29
N VAL A 97 2.03 25.84 62.57
CA VAL A 97 2.47 27.14 61.98
C VAL A 97 3.49 27.24 60.81
N LEU A 98 2.94 27.79 59.71
CA LEU A 98 3.47 28.71 58.67
C LEU A 98 4.33 28.28 57.45
N ASP A 99 3.96 28.97 56.35
CA ASP A 99 4.62 29.30 55.08
C ASP A 99 5.19 28.22 54.13
N THR A 100 4.59 28.21 52.94
CA THR A 100 5.21 27.88 51.64
C THR A 100 5.19 29.17 50.79
N PRO A 101 6.01 29.34 49.72
CA PRO A 101 6.68 28.28 48.95
C PRO A 101 8.14 28.55 48.51
N GLY A 102 8.80 27.47 48.02
CA GLY A 102 9.76 27.60 46.92
C GLY A 102 11.17 27.00 47.11
N ALA A 103 11.41 25.88 46.42
CA ALA A 103 12.69 25.53 45.78
C ALA A 103 14.00 25.66 46.60
N GLU A 104 14.12 24.90 47.68
CA GLU A 104 15.42 24.43 48.21
C GLU A 104 15.89 23.18 47.43
N LYS A 105 17.16 22.74 47.40
CA LYS A 105 18.53 23.29 47.58
C LYS A 105 19.44 22.26 46.82
N LYS A 106 20.60 22.53 46.20
CA LYS A 106 21.77 23.38 46.48
C LYS A 106 22.68 22.82 47.59
N ARG A 107 24.01 22.99 47.42
CA ARG A 107 25.12 22.79 48.42
C ARG A 107 25.55 21.34 48.72
N TRP A 108 26.80 21.08 49.16
CA TRP A 108 27.90 22.00 49.56
C TRP A 108 29.33 21.42 49.36
N SER A 109 30.36 22.29 49.49
CA SER A 109 31.83 22.05 49.70
C SER A 109 32.58 21.18 48.67
N ASP A 110 33.87 21.37 48.35
CA ASP A 110 34.87 22.47 48.53
C ASP A 110 35.83 22.37 47.31
N ALA A 111 36.40 23.44 46.70
CA ALA A 111 37.49 24.32 47.14
C ALA A 111 38.84 23.60 47.46
N PRO A 112 40.04 24.13 47.10
CA PRO A 112 40.38 25.38 46.39
C PRO A 112 41.37 25.18 45.19
N GLU A 113 42.03 26.27 44.73
CA GLU A 113 43.33 26.36 44.01
C GLU A 113 43.56 25.58 42.68
N THR A 114 43.79 26.22 41.52
CA THR A 114 45.08 26.70 40.95
C THR A 114 46.31 25.77 41.07
N PRO A 115 47.18 25.61 40.04
CA PRO A 115 47.05 25.97 38.61
C PRO A 115 47.52 24.88 37.60
N GLY A 116 47.22 25.08 36.30
CA GLY A 116 48.13 24.77 35.18
C GLY A 116 48.47 23.31 34.78
N ALA A 117 47.89 22.86 33.67
CA ALA A 117 48.48 21.86 32.75
C ALA A 117 47.92 22.12 31.32
N VAL A 118 48.66 22.27 30.22
CA VAL A 118 50.11 22.07 29.94
C VAL A 118 50.57 20.64 30.27
N SER A 119 50.26 19.64 29.45
CA SER A 119 50.81 19.35 28.11
C SER A 119 52.31 19.01 28.08
N ARG A 120 52.63 17.85 27.51
CA ARG A 120 53.93 17.45 26.93
C ARG A 120 53.72 16.15 26.12
N SER A 121 54.27 15.95 24.92
CA SER A 121 55.16 16.81 24.09
C SER A 121 54.62 16.85 22.64
N LYS A 122 54.80 17.87 21.77
CA LYS A 122 56.02 18.59 21.32
C LYS A 122 57.03 17.62 20.65
N ARG A 123 57.55 17.78 19.42
CA ARG A 123 57.62 18.82 18.36
C ARG A 123 57.49 18.12 16.96
N THR A 124 57.65 18.63 15.72
CA THR A 124 57.86 19.91 14.97
C THR A 124 57.34 19.64 13.51
N LYS A 125 57.39 20.43 12.41
CA LYS A 125 57.91 21.78 12.01
C LYS A 125 57.15 22.23 10.73
N GLY A 126 56.60 23.45 10.70
CA GLY A 126 55.99 24.08 9.51
C GLY A 126 54.66 23.45 9.05
N GLY A 127 53.82 24.10 8.23
CA GLY A 127 53.87 25.46 7.67
C GLY A 127 53.35 25.47 6.22
N GLY A 128 52.48 26.39 5.78
CA GLY A 128 51.84 27.52 6.46
C GLY A 128 50.76 28.19 5.57
N SER A 129 50.32 29.41 5.92
CA SER A 129 49.35 30.30 5.21
C SER A 129 47.96 29.72 4.85
N SER A 130 46.79 30.22 5.29
CA SER A 130 46.27 31.58 5.60
C SER A 130 45.68 32.37 4.41
N ALA A 131 44.37 32.21 4.19
CA ALA A 131 43.42 33.27 3.76
C ALA A 131 41.98 32.72 3.92
N ASN A 132 41.30 32.88 5.07
CA ASN A 132 40.61 34.10 5.53
C ASN A 132 39.45 34.55 4.64
N GLY A 133 38.26 33.95 4.82
CA GLY A 133 36.99 34.40 4.26
C GLY A 133 35.87 34.26 5.29
N LYS A 134 35.44 35.38 5.89
CA LYS A 134 34.33 35.39 6.86
C LYS A 134 32.99 35.30 6.12
N GLY A 135 32.44 34.09 6.01
CA GLY A 135 31.03 33.92 5.64
C GLY A 135 30.11 34.54 6.70
N ALA A 136 29.11 35.31 6.25
CA ALA A 136 28.07 35.85 7.13
C ALA A 136 27.22 34.70 7.75
N PRO A 137 26.49 34.95 8.86
CA PRO A 137 25.50 33.99 9.34
C PRO A 137 24.49 33.71 8.23
N LEU A 138 24.48 32.46 7.75
CA LEU A 138 23.63 31.97 6.68
C LEU A 138 22.17 32.30 7.02
N THR A 139 21.44 32.99 6.14
CA THR A 139 20.09 33.50 6.50
C THR A 139 19.14 32.32 6.75
N LEU A 140 18.06 32.53 7.52
CA LEU A 140 17.05 31.47 7.74
C LEU A 140 16.56 30.86 6.42
N ARG A 141 16.42 31.68 5.37
CA ARG A 141 15.99 31.26 4.04
C ARG A 141 17.03 30.40 3.30
N ASP A 142 18.31 30.67 3.53
CA ASP A 142 19.41 29.87 2.98
C ASP A 142 19.62 28.58 3.80
N GLN A 143 19.36 28.61 5.11
CA GLN A 143 19.31 27.42 5.97
C GLN A 143 18.14 26.51 5.58
N GLU A 144 16.94 27.05 5.35
CA GLU A 144 15.80 26.32 4.77
C GLU A 144 16.16 25.70 3.43
N LYS A 145 16.80 26.45 2.52
CA LYS A 145 17.23 25.95 1.21
C LYS A 145 18.27 24.83 1.31
N HIS A 146 19.16 24.89 2.31
CA HIS A 146 20.12 23.81 2.59
C HIS A 146 19.43 22.58 3.22
N ILE A 147 18.47 22.79 4.14
CA ILE A 147 17.61 21.75 4.71
C ILE A 147 16.77 21.07 3.62
N ASP A 148 16.24 21.80 2.64
CA ASP A 148 15.47 21.24 1.53
C ASP A 148 16.33 20.49 0.52
N ASN A 149 17.58 20.93 0.29
CA ASN A 149 18.56 20.11 -0.44
C ASN A 149 18.89 18.82 0.32
N LEU A 150 19.11 18.89 1.64
CA LEU A 150 19.34 17.70 2.47
C LEU A 150 18.11 16.77 2.53
N LYS A 151 16.88 17.30 2.48
CA LYS A 151 15.65 16.50 2.32
C LYS A 151 15.62 15.80 0.95
N LYS A 152 15.98 16.49 -0.13
CA LYS A 152 16.06 15.91 -1.49
C LYS A 152 17.14 14.84 -1.59
N GLU A 153 18.31 15.06 -0.99
CA GLU A 153 19.37 14.05 -0.88
C GLU A 153 18.92 12.86 -0.03
N ASN A 154 18.25 13.09 1.11
CA ASN A 154 17.69 12.01 1.93
C ASN A 154 16.58 11.23 1.20
N PHE A 155 15.78 11.90 0.37
CA PHE A 155 14.78 11.27 -0.50
C PHE A 155 15.43 10.44 -1.61
N ASN A 156 16.44 10.98 -2.32
CA ASN A 156 17.21 10.23 -3.32
C ASN A 156 17.95 9.03 -2.71
N ILE A 157 18.49 9.17 -1.49
CA ILE A 157 19.10 8.06 -0.75
C ILE A 157 18.06 6.99 -0.40
N LYS A 158 16.85 7.38 0.06
CA LYS A 158 15.75 6.45 0.30
C LYS A 158 15.28 5.74 -0.98
N LEU A 159 15.16 6.46 -2.08
CA LEU A 159 14.81 5.89 -3.39
C LEU A 159 15.89 4.89 -3.85
N ARG A 160 17.17 5.21 -3.63
CA ARG A 160 18.30 4.33 -3.95
C ARG A 160 18.40 3.13 -3.00
N VAL A 161 18.01 3.27 -1.74
CA VAL A 161 17.85 2.14 -0.80
C VAL A 161 16.70 1.25 -1.26
N HIS A 162 15.53 1.81 -1.61
CA HIS A 162 14.40 1.05 -2.14
C HIS A 162 14.77 0.27 -3.41
N PHE A 163 15.44 0.89 -4.38
CA PHE A 163 15.91 0.19 -5.58
C PHE A 163 17.00 -0.86 -5.29
N LEU A 164 17.82 -0.69 -4.26
CA LEU A 164 18.78 -1.71 -3.82
C LEU A 164 18.09 -2.86 -3.07
N GLU A 165 17.05 -2.59 -2.28
CA GLU A 165 16.19 -3.58 -1.62
C GLU A 165 15.37 -4.38 -2.65
N GLU A 166 14.85 -3.72 -3.68
CA GLU A 166 14.15 -4.32 -4.82
C GLU A 166 15.11 -5.17 -5.69
N GLN A 167 16.34 -4.71 -5.93
CA GLN A 167 17.37 -5.53 -6.57
C GLN A 167 17.78 -6.71 -5.70
N LEU A 168 17.87 -6.57 -4.37
CA LEU A 168 18.10 -7.69 -3.44
C LEU A 168 16.96 -8.71 -3.48
N ALA A 169 15.71 -8.25 -3.51
CA ALA A 169 14.54 -9.12 -3.65
C ALA A 169 14.52 -9.85 -5.00
N ARG A 170 14.95 -9.21 -6.10
CA ARG A 170 15.07 -9.83 -7.42
C ARG A 170 16.27 -10.76 -7.57
N LEU A 171 17.38 -10.52 -6.86
CA LEU A 171 18.63 -11.30 -6.98
C LEU A 171 18.77 -12.46 -5.98
N ALA A 172 18.00 -12.47 -4.88
CA ALA A 172 18.08 -13.50 -3.84
C ALA A 172 16.82 -14.38 -3.59
N PRO A 173 15.90 -14.66 -4.54
CA PRO A 173 14.77 -15.56 -4.30
C PRO A 173 15.17 -16.87 -3.63
N ASP A 174 16.12 -17.62 -4.19
CA ASP A 174 16.53 -18.94 -3.67
C ASP A 174 17.07 -18.91 -2.24
N GLN A 175 17.74 -17.82 -1.83
CA GLN A 175 18.28 -17.69 -0.47
C GLN A 175 17.20 -17.29 0.53
N ILE A 176 16.25 -16.44 0.13
CA ILE A 176 15.08 -16.08 0.93
C ILE A 176 14.16 -17.30 1.06
N ASP A 177 13.93 -18.06 -0.02
CA ASP A 177 13.15 -19.29 -0.02
C ASP A 177 13.84 -20.41 0.78
N ALA A 178 15.16 -20.52 0.75
CA ALA A 178 15.91 -21.43 1.61
C ALA A 178 15.78 -21.03 3.09
N ALA A 179 15.90 -19.73 3.41
CA ALA A 179 15.71 -19.22 4.77
C ALA A 179 14.26 -19.37 5.26
N LEU A 180 13.27 -19.23 4.38
CA LEU A 180 11.85 -19.48 4.67
C LEU A 180 11.56 -20.96 4.87
N LYS A 181 12.06 -21.85 4.00
CA LYS A 181 11.97 -23.32 4.16
C LYS A 181 12.68 -23.78 5.44
N GLN A 182 13.83 -23.20 5.77
CA GLN A 182 14.53 -23.46 7.02
C GLN A 182 13.76 -22.92 8.23
N ASN A 183 13.13 -21.74 8.16
CA ASN A 183 12.24 -21.24 9.21
C ASN A 183 10.96 -22.07 9.36
N ILE A 184 10.39 -22.57 8.26
CA ILE A 184 9.22 -23.48 8.28
C ILE A 184 9.62 -24.80 8.94
N ASN A 185 10.76 -25.39 8.56
CA ASN A 185 11.28 -26.60 9.22
C ASN A 185 11.58 -26.35 10.71
N LEU A 186 12.26 -25.25 11.06
CA LEU A 186 12.50 -24.88 12.47
C LEU A 186 11.19 -24.62 13.23
N LYS A 187 10.14 -24.10 12.59
CA LYS A 187 8.82 -23.89 13.19
C LYS A 187 8.04 -25.19 13.34
N ILE A 188 8.21 -26.15 12.42
CA ILE A 188 7.72 -27.52 12.54
C ILE A 188 8.47 -28.25 13.67
N GLU A 189 9.80 -28.15 13.74
CA GLU A 189 10.60 -28.70 14.83
C GLU A 189 10.23 -28.05 16.17
N VAL A 190 10.06 -26.73 16.26
CA VAL A 190 9.61 -26.04 17.49
C VAL A 190 8.18 -26.44 17.86
N GLN A 191 7.28 -26.72 16.91
CA GLN A 191 5.98 -27.32 17.20
C GLN A 191 6.10 -28.78 17.64
N GLN A 192 6.92 -29.61 17.00
CA GLN A 192 7.13 -31.01 17.36
C GLN A 192 7.79 -31.12 18.73
N ARG A 193 8.87 -30.40 18.99
CA ARG A 193 9.47 -30.20 20.32
C ARG A 193 8.47 -29.60 21.30
N GLY A 194 7.59 -28.69 20.88
CA GLY A 194 6.50 -28.16 21.70
C GLY A 194 5.44 -29.22 22.07
N MET A 195 5.15 -30.17 21.16
CA MET A 195 4.27 -31.31 21.39
C MET A 195 4.96 -32.40 22.22
N GLU A 196 6.26 -32.65 22.02
CA GLU A 196 7.09 -33.51 22.86
C GLU A 196 7.20 -32.93 24.27
N ILE A 197 7.47 -31.64 24.43
CA ILE A 197 7.48 -30.95 25.73
C ILE A 197 6.08 -30.99 26.36
N LYS A 198 4.99 -30.92 25.60
CA LYS A 198 3.63 -31.15 26.14
C LYS A 198 3.37 -32.60 26.55
N LYS A 199 3.85 -33.59 25.78
CA LYS A 199 3.78 -35.02 26.12
C LYS A 199 4.63 -35.35 27.35
N LEU A 200 5.87 -34.86 27.39
CA LEU A 200 6.80 -34.98 28.50
C LEU A 200 6.29 -34.21 29.73
N LYS A 201 5.72 -33.02 29.60
CA LYS A 201 5.04 -32.34 30.71
C LYS A 201 3.80 -33.08 31.18
N LYS A 202 3.04 -33.75 30.30
CA LYS A 202 1.90 -34.58 30.71
C LYS A 202 2.35 -35.89 31.36
N LEU A 203 3.48 -36.46 30.93
CA LEU A 203 4.12 -37.62 31.53
C LEU A 203 4.76 -37.29 32.88
N VAL A 204 5.45 -36.15 32.97
CA VAL A 204 5.98 -35.58 34.22
C VAL A 204 4.81 -35.26 35.14
N LEU A 205 3.75 -34.57 34.70
CA LEU A 205 2.56 -34.35 35.53
C LEU A 205 1.87 -35.65 35.95
N SER A 206 1.86 -36.72 35.13
CA SER A 206 1.34 -38.01 35.59
C SER A 206 2.27 -38.70 36.57
N LEU A 207 3.59 -38.63 36.38
CA LEU A 207 4.58 -39.16 37.32
C LEU A 207 4.64 -38.33 38.61
N GLU A 208 4.37 -37.03 38.56
CA GLU A 208 4.18 -36.13 39.69
C GLU A 208 2.87 -36.46 40.40
N HIS A 209 1.77 -36.73 39.69
CA HIS A 209 0.52 -37.22 40.33
C HIS A 209 0.65 -38.64 40.88
N GLU A 210 1.51 -39.50 40.33
CA GLU A 210 1.79 -40.83 40.88
C GLU A 210 2.78 -40.78 42.04
N LEU A 211 3.78 -39.89 42.00
CA LEU A 211 4.63 -39.55 43.15
C LEU A 211 3.81 -38.88 44.25
N GLU A 212 2.88 -37.99 43.92
CA GLU A 212 1.94 -37.36 44.85
C GLU A 212 0.95 -38.40 45.39
N ARG A 213 0.49 -39.36 44.59
CA ARG A 213 -0.31 -40.51 45.07
C ARG A 213 0.49 -41.40 46.03
N LEU A 214 1.79 -41.61 45.78
CA LEU A 214 2.69 -42.35 46.67
C LEU A 214 3.05 -41.56 47.94
N GLN A 215 3.27 -40.25 47.83
CA GLN A 215 3.67 -39.35 48.91
C GLN A 215 2.47 -38.96 49.81
N ARG A 216 1.26 -38.89 49.24
CA ARG A 216 -0.01 -38.75 49.97
C ARG A 216 -0.47 -40.06 50.61
N ASN A 217 0.01 -41.20 50.11
CA ASN A 217 0.02 -42.48 50.83
C ASN A 217 1.23 -42.64 51.79
N GLY A 218 2.11 -41.63 51.88
CA GLY A 218 3.42 -41.70 52.55
C GLY A 218 3.74 -40.49 53.42
N GLY A 219 2.73 -39.80 53.98
CA GLY A 219 2.92 -38.59 54.79
C GLY A 219 1.70 -38.27 55.65
N GLY A 220 1.79 -38.56 56.95
CA GLY A 220 0.66 -38.66 57.88
C GLY A 220 -0.33 -37.49 57.93
N SER A 221 -1.61 -37.84 57.70
CA SER A 221 -2.78 -37.19 58.32
C SER A 221 -4.03 -38.10 58.24
N SER A 222 -4.19 -38.83 57.13
CA SER A 222 -5.31 -39.78 56.95
C SER A 222 -5.25 -41.00 57.89
N ASN A 223 -4.05 -41.41 58.32
CA ASN A 223 -3.78 -42.61 59.12
C ASN A 223 -4.13 -42.45 60.61
N ARG A 224 -5.33 -41.94 60.91
CA ARG A 224 -6.01 -42.05 62.21
C ARG A 224 -7.51 -42.22 62.04
N ASN A 225 -8.12 -41.41 61.17
CA ASN A 225 -9.53 -41.62 60.80
C ASN A 225 -9.67 -42.79 59.83
N ARG A 226 -8.72 -42.98 58.90
CA ARG A 226 -8.67 -44.18 58.05
C ARG A 226 -8.13 -45.40 58.78
N GLU A 227 -7.32 -45.19 59.83
CA GLU A 227 -6.91 -46.27 60.74
C GLU A 227 -8.13 -46.74 61.55
N ARG A 228 -8.87 -45.85 62.21
CA ARG A 228 -10.16 -46.17 62.83
C ARG A 228 -11.18 -46.76 61.86
N GLU A 229 -11.39 -46.20 60.67
CA GLU A 229 -12.31 -46.80 59.68
C GLU A 229 -11.87 -48.20 59.19
N LEU A 230 -10.59 -48.55 59.34
CA LEU A 230 -10.05 -49.86 58.96
C LEU A 230 -9.91 -50.80 60.15
N GLU A 231 -9.75 -50.32 61.37
CA GLU A 231 -9.90 -51.07 62.61
C GLU A 231 -11.38 -51.39 62.82
N GLU A 232 -12.27 -50.41 62.73
CA GLU A 232 -13.73 -50.58 62.82
C GLU A 232 -14.24 -51.46 61.69
N ARG A 233 -13.73 -51.34 60.45
CA ARG A 233 -14.03 -52.30 59.37
C ARG A 233 -13.27 -53.62 59.46
N LEU A 234 -12.16 -53.74 60.18
CA LEU A 234 -11.53 -55.03 60.46
C LEU A 234 -12.30 -55.75 61.56
N GLU A 235 -12.72 -55.05 62.61
CA GLU A 235 -13.61 -55.58 63.63
C GLU A 235 -15.00 -55.88 63.05
N GLU A 236 -15.56 -55.07 62.15
CA GLU A 236 -16.78 -55.44 61.41
C GLU A 236 -16.52 -56.62 60.47
N ARG A 237 -15.37 -56.71 59.79
CA ARG A 237 -15.03 -57.87 58.93
C ARG A 237 -14.69 -59.12 59.74
N GLU A 238 -14.20 -59.00 60.96
CA GLU A 238 -13.93 -60.10 61.89
C GLU A 238 -15.18 -60.50 62.66
N ARG A 239 -16.07 -59.55 63.01
CA ARG A 239 -17.44 -59.83 63.45
C ARG A 239 -18.24 -60.47 62.31
N GLU A 240 -18.14 -60.00 61.07
CA GLU A 240 -18.77 -60.62 59.90
C GLU A 240 -18.12 -61.96 59.57
N LEU A 241 -16.81 -62.18 59.79
CA LEU A 241 -16.19 -63.50 59.61
C LEU A 241 -16.49 -64.47 60.75
N GLN A 242 -16.66 -63.99 61.98
CA GLN A 242 -17.16 -64.77 63.12
C GLN A 242 -18.65 -65.06 62.96
N GLU A 243 -19.45 -64.09 62.54
CA GLU A 243 -20.88 -64.25 62.23
C GLU A 243 -21.10 -65.07 60.97
N LEU A 244 -20.27 -65.01 59.94
CA LEU A 244 -20.36 -65.91 58.78
C LEU A 244 -19.83 -67.30 59.14
N ARG A 245 -18.87 -67.44 60.07
CA ARG A 245 -18.53 -68.75 60.67
C ARG A 245 -19.63 -69.29 61.59
N ARG A 246 -20.46 -68.43 62.19
CA ARG A 246 -21.60 -68.79 63.06
C ARG A 246 -22.90 -69.03 62.27
N LYS A 247 -23.18 -68.25 61.23
CA LYS A 247 -24.36 -68.35 60.33
C LYS A 247 -24.17 -69.43 59.25
N LYS A 248 -22.93 -69.70 58.81
CA LYS A 248 -22.59 -70.92 58.04
C LYS A 248 -22.53 -72.18 58.91
N LEU A 249 -22.91 -72.05 60.19
CA LEU A 249 -23.11 -73.12 61.16
C LEU A 249 -24.46 -72.89 61.91
N GLY A 250 -25.42 -72.22 61.24
CA GLY A 250 -26.64 -71.70 61.87
C GLY A 250 -27.74 -71.28 60.88
N HIS A 251 -27.90 -72.00 59.76
CA HIS A 251 -29.10 -71.90 58.92
C HIS A 251 -29.43 -73.20 58.15
N GLY A 252 -29.32 -74.35 58.82
CA GLY A 252 -30.08 -75.58 58.47
C GLY A 252 -31.22 -75.85 59.45
N ASP A 253 -31.05 -75.37 60.70
CA ASP A 253 -31.75 -75.87 61.87
C ASP A 253 -33.00 -75.03 62.20
N ALA A 254 -33.90 -74.96 61.23
CA ALA A 254 -35.31 -74.55 61.41
C ALA A 254 -36.29 -75.56 60.78
N ALA A 255 -35.81 -76.41 59.88
CA ALA A 255 -36.48 -77.65 59.48
C ALA A 255 -36.02 -78.81 60.39
N ALA A 256 -34.71 -78.99 60.55
CA ALA A 256 -34.13 -80.02 61.41
C ALA A 256 -34.45 -79.81 62.91
N LEU A 257 -34.73 -78.56 63.34
CA LEU A 257 -35.12 -78.29 64.73
C LEU A 257 -36.44 -78.98 65.09
N ARG A 258 -37.43 -79.01 64.17
CA ARG A 258 -38.69 -79.75 64.40
C ARG A 258 -38.51 -81.27 64.41
N GLU A 259 -37.52 -81.78 63.69
CA GLU A 259 -37.16 -83.20 63.73
C GLU A 259 -36.41 -83.56 65.03
N ALA A 260 -35.72 -82.60 65.64
CA ALA A 260 -35.14 -82.73 66.98
C ALA A 260 -36.22 -82.62 68.08
N GLU A 261 -37.13 -81.65 67.99
CA GLU A 261 -38.27 -81.46 68.90
C GLU A 261 -39.17 -82.71 68.95
N ALA A 262 -39.41 -83.35 67.80
CA ALA A 262 -40.12 -84.63 67.75
C ALA A 262 -39.37 -85.76 68.49
N ARG A 263 -38.05 -85.90 68.28
CA ARG A 263 -37.24 -86.91 68.99
C ARG A 263 -37.06 -86.64 70.48
N THR A 264 -37.14 -85.38 70.93
CA THR A 264 -37.15 -85.09 72.37
C THR A 264 -38.47 -85.53 73.02
N ALA A 265 -39.61 -85.39 72.34
CA ALA A 265 -40.88 -85.90 72.85
C ALA A 265 -40.89 -87.45 72.95
N GLU A 266 -40.36 -88.14 71.94
CA GLU A 266 -40.20 -89.62 71.97
C GLU A 266 -39.31 -90.08 73.15
N LEU A 267 -38.25 -89.33 73.47
CA LEU A 267 -37.36 -89.64 74.61
C LEU A 267 -37.94 -89.24 75.99
N GLU A 268 -38.86 -88.28 76.05
CA GLU A 268 -39.59 -87.95 77.28
C GLU A 268 -40.62 -89.03 77.62
N GLU A 269 -41.30 -89.61 76.62
CA GLU A 269 -42.21 -90.76 76.81
C GLU A 269 -41.45 -92.01 77.29
N GLU A 270 -40.25 -92.29 76.77
CA GLU A 270 -39.41 -93.38 77.29
C GLU A 270 -39.00 -93.16 78.76
N LEU A 271 -38.68 -91.93 79.16
CA LEU A 271 -38.34 -91.61 80.55
C LEU A 271 -39.52 -91.78 81.51
N GLU A 272 -40.73 -91.36 81.13
CA GLU A 272 -41.92 -91.54 81.96
C GLU A 272 -42.26 -93.02 82.18
N ASN A 273 -42.11 -93.86 81.16
CA ASN A 273 -42.24 -95.32 81.29
C ASN A 273 -41.22 -95.92 82.27
N THR A 274 -39.97 -95.43 82.32
CA THR A 274 -39.00 -95.89 83.34
C THR A 274 -39.31 -95.41 84.76
N ARG A 275 -40.18 -94.39 84.90
CA ARG A 275 -40.55 -93.80 86.19
C ARG A 275 -41.63 -94.60 86.90
N GLY A 276 -42.65 -95.07 86.18
CA GLY A 276 -43.71 -95.93 86.74
C GLY A 276 -43.17 -97.24 87.34
N LEU A 277 -42.18 -97.85 86.69
CA LEU A 277 -41.50 -99.07 87.18
C LEU A 277 -40.74 -98.88 88.51
N LEU A 278 -40.49 -97.64 88.94
CA LEU A 278 -39.91 -97.34 90.27
C LEU A 278 -40.99 -97.12 91.34
N GLU A 279 -42.20 -96.74 90.95
CA GLU A 279 -43.33 -96.50 91.83
C GLU A 279 -43.97 -97.83 92.29
N GLU A 280 -44.16 -98.78 91.37
CA GLU A 280 -44.59 -100.16 91.67
C GLU A 280 -43.68 -100.89 92.67
N ASN A 281 -42.41 -100.48 92.77
CA ASN A 281 -41.44 -101.05 93.71
C ASN A 281 -41.53 -100.48 95.14
N MET A 282 -42.31 -99.42 95.38
CA MET A 282 -42.52 -98.89 96.74
C MET A 282 -43.73 -99.54 97.44
N ASP A 283 -44.85 -99.74 96.74
CA ASP A 283 -46.09 -100.26 97.32
C ASP A 283 -45.98 -101.67 97.93
N GLU A 284 -45.09 -102.51 97.39
CA GLU A 284 -44.86 -103.86 97.92
C GLU A 284 -44.14 -103.86 99.29
N ILE A 285 -43.52 -102.75 99.70
CA ILE A 285 -42.81 -102.62 100.98
C ILE A 285 -43.78 -102.48 102.15
N ASP A 286 -44.87 -101.73 102.00
CA ASP A 286 -45.79 -101.46 103.12
C ASP A 286 -46.77 -102.62 103.41
N ARG A 287 -47.05 -103.47 102.42
CA ARG A 287 -47.83 -104.73 102.60
C ARG A 287 -47.22 -105.68 103.64
N LEU A 288 -45.95 -105.51 104.00
CA LEU A 288 -45.24 -106.32 104.99
C LEU A 288 -45.40 -105.84 106.44
N ARG A 289 -46.14 -104.74 106.71
CA ARG A 289 -46.28 -104.16 108.06
C ARG A 289 -47.47 -104.69 108.88
N ASP A 290 -48.60 -105.00 108.26
CA ASP A 290 -49.90 -105.22 108.95
C ASP A 290 -50.02 -106.52 109.79
N LEU A 291 -48.98 -107.35 109.86
CA LEU A 291 -49.12 -108.77 110.26
C LEU A 291 -48.91 -109.08 111.77
N VAL A 292 -49.10 -108.14 112.71
CA VAL A 292 -48.37 -108.14 114.02
C VAL A 292 -49.19 -108.12 115.38
N GLU A 293 -50.52 -107.88 115.51
CA GLU A 293 -51.14 -107.36 116.79
C GLU A 293 -52.61 -107.89 117.28
N ARG A 294 -52.89 -108.75 118.37
CA ARG A 294 -54.32 -109.31 118.76
C ARG A 294 -54.75 -110.25 120.07
N GLY A 295 -56.00 -110.21 120.79
CA GLY A 295 -56.91 -111.32 121.55
C GLY A 295 -57.71 -111.29 123.04
N GLN A 296 -58.91 -111.97 123.44
CA GLN A 296 -59.55 -112.51 124.85
C GLN A 296 -61.18 -112.74 125.26
N HIS A 297 -61.71 -113.56 126.32
CA HIS A 297 -63.18 -113.92 126.89
C HIS A 297 -63.40 -114.61 128.39
N GLY A 298 -64.48 -115.08 129.24
CA GLY A 298 -66.05 -115.21 129.57
C GLY A 298 -66.66 -116.25 130.75
N ASP A 299 -67.91 -116.23 131.46
CA ASP A 299 -68.53 -117.20 132.61
C ASP A 299 -70.12 -117.17 133.20
N ASP A 300 -70.78 -118.10 134.08
CA ASP A 300 -72.27 -118.15 134.76
C ASP A 300 -72.87 -119.28 135.87
N SER A 301 -74.09 -119.24 136.65
CA SER A 301 -74.89 -120.34 137.52
C SER A 301 -76.27 -120.13 138.47
N SER A 302 -77.14 -121.13 139.02
CA SER A 302 -78.43 -121.05 139.98
C SER A 302 -79.23 -122.32 140.77
N HIS A 303 -80.35 -122.22 141.65
CA HIS A 303 -81.24 -123.32 142.45
C HIS A 303 -82.65 -122.88 143.24
N GLU A 304 -83.67 -123.46 144.07
CA GLU A 304 -84.25 -124.72 144.86
C GLU A 304 -85.78 -124.66 145.58
N SER A 305 -86.56 -125.69 146.18
CA SER A 305 -87.96 -125.66 146.97
C SER A 305 -88.71 -126.93 147.75
N ILE A 306 -89.87 -126.87 148.59
CA ILE A 306 -90.74 -127.96 149.39
C ILE A 306 -92.12 -127.53 150.20
N GLY A 307 -93.20 -128.18 150.88
CA GLY A 307 -94.03 -129.51 151.15
C GLY A 307 -95.00 -129.73 152.49
N GLY A 308 -96.18 -130.52 152.60
CA GLY A 308 -97.03 -130.93 153.90
C GLY A 308 -98.54 -131.63 153.95
N GLU A 309 -99.17 -132.22 155.08
CA GLU A 309 -100.63 -132.81 155.33
C GLU A 309 -101.19 -133.23 156.81
N SER A 310 -102.54 -133.56 157.09
CA SER A 310 -103.21 -134.64 158.01
C SER A 310 -104.40 -134.48 159.11
N ARG A 311 -105.26 -135.54 159.48
CA ARG A 311 -106.47 -135.62 160.48
C ARG A 311 -107.03 -137.04 161.03
N GLN A 312 -107.98 -137.14 162.05
CA GLN A 312 -108.74 -138.42 162.51
C GLN A 312 -110.00 -138.39 163.54
N GLU A 313 -110.53 -139.58 164.04
CA GLU A 313 -111.80 -140.10 164.77
C GLU A 313 -112.23 -139.64 166.22
N ARG A 314 -113.53 -139.83 166.66
CA ARG A 314 -113.97 -140.33 168.04
C ARG A 314 -115.48 -140.61 168.46
N MET A 315 -116.54 -139.77 168.49
CA MET A 315 -117.02 -138.84 167.49
C MET A 315 -117.25 -139.71 166.24
N LYS A 316 -118.40 -140.44 166.22
CA LYS A 316 -118.65 -141.61 165.34
C LYS A 316 -119.88 -141.54 164.42
N ARG A 317 -121.02 -141.00 164.88
CA ARG A 317 -121.87 -140.27 163.93
C ARG A 317 -121.14 -139.02 163.47
N ARG A 318 -120.36 -138.41 164.36
CA ARG A 318 -119.20 -137.55 164.01
C ARG A 318 -117.99 -138.35 163.46
N ILE A 319 -118.15 -139.59 162.98
CA ILE A 319 -117.30 -140.23 161.94
C ILE A 319 -118.07 -140.17 160.64
N GLU A 320 -119.37 -140.39 160.59
CA GLU A 320 -120.13 -139.99 159.40
C GLU A 320 -119.96 -138.46 159.15
N GLU A 321 -119.85 -137.63 160.21
CA GLU A 321 -119.40 -136.22 160.23
C GLU A 321 -117.90 -136.05 160.56
N LEU A 322 -117.04 -137.07 160.47
CA LEU A 322 -115.57 -136.95 160.24
C LEU A 322 -115.14 -137.71 158.97
N GLU A 323 -116.08 -138.22 158.20
CA GLU A 323 -115.96 -138.77 156.85
C GLU A 323 -116.57 -137.69 155.97
N VAL A 324 -117.74 -137.14 156.31
CA VAL A 324 -118.17 -135.83 155.81
C VAL A 324 -117.31 -134.68 156.35
N GLU A 325 -116.89 -134.56 157.62
CA GLU A 325 -115.84 -133.54 157.92
C GLU A 325 -114.44 -133.95 157.40
N ASN A 326 -114.15 -135.17 156.90
CA ASN A 326 -112.87 -135.38 156.20
C ASN A 326 -112.99 -135.22 154.69
N GLU A 327 -114.15 -135.44 154.07
CA GLU A 327 -114.40 -135.24 152.66
C GLU A 327 -114.83 -133.80 152.39
N ASP A 328 -115.53 -133.12 153.31
CA ASP A 328 -115.68 -131.66 153.32
C ASP A 328 -114.35 -130.99 153.67
N LEU A 329 -113.58 -131.45 154.68
CA LEU A 329 -112.27 -130.83 154.94
C LEU A 329 -111.20 -131.20 153.92
N ARG A 330 -111.34 -132.30 153.17
CA ARG A 330 -110.45 -132.60 152.02
C ARG A 330 -110.92 -131.93 150.76
N ALA A 331 -112.22 -131.82 150.48
CA ALA A 331 -112.72 -130.93 149.43
C ALA A 331 -112.35 -129.47 149.73
N GLN A 332 -112.36 -129.03 151.00
CA GLN A 332 -111.84 -127.72 151.40
C GLN A 332 -110.31 -127.66 151.40
N LEU A 333 -109.59 -128.77 151.59
CA LEU A 333 -108.12 -128.80 151.44
C LEU A 333 -107.72 -128.72 149.98
N ASP A 334 -108.44 -129.43 149.11
CA ASP A 334 -108.29 -129.45 147.66
C ASP A 334 -108.76 -128.11 147.08
N GLU A 335 -109.88 -127.53 147.53
CA GLU A 335 -110.32 -126.16 147.18
C GLU A 335 -109.33 -125.09 147.71
N HIS A 336 -108.72 -125.28 148.88
CA HIS A 336 -107.63 -124.40 149.36
C HIS A 336 -106.30 -124.62 148.62
N VAL A 337 -106.03 -125.82 148.10
CA VAL A 337 -104.87 -126.12 147.26
C VAL A 337 -105.09 -125.55 145.86
N GLU A 338 -106.26 -125.73 145.25
CA GLU A 338 -106.64 -125.10 143.98
C GLU A 338 -106.66 -123.57 144.11
N ALA A 339 -107.16 -123.00 145.21
CA ALA A 339 -107.08 -121.56 145.46
C ALA A 339 -105.64 -121.07 145.74
N LEU A 340 -104.73 -121.92 146.23
CA LEU A 340 -103.30 -121.61 146.35
C LEU A 340 -102.58 -121.72 144.99
N VAL A 341 -102.96 -122.69 144.15
CA VAL A 341 -102.45 -122.84 142.78
C VAL A 341 -102.91 -121.65 141.93
N GLN A 342 -104.20 -121.34 141.91
CA GLN A 342 -104.74 -120.16 141.21
C GLN A 342 -104.09 -118.87 141.69
N ARG A 343 -103.77 -118.72 142.99
CA ARG A 343 -103.03 -117.55 143.51
C ARG A 343 -101.53 -117.55 143.26
N GLN A 344 -100.95 -118.68 142.86
CA GLN A 344 -99.57 -118.75 142.39
C GLN A 344 -99.52 -118.50 140.87
N GLU A 345 -100.50 -118.99 140.11
CA GLU A 345 -100.72 -118.70 138.69
C GLU A 345 -101.04 -117.20 138.47
N GLU A 346 -102.02 -116.62 139.18
CA GLU A 346 -102.31 -115.17 139.18
C GLU A 346 -101.08 -114.31 139.49
N LYS A 347 -100.14 -114.84 140.28
CA LYS A 347 -98.92 -114.15 140.71
C LYS A 347 -97.78 -114.31 139.69
N GLU A 348 -97.76 -115.39 138.92
CA GLU A 348 -96.83 -115.59 137.81
C GLU A 348 -97.28 -114.79 136.58
N ASP A 349 -98.57 -114.78 136.24
CA ASP A 349 -99.16 -113.91 135.21
C ASP A 349 -98.86 -112.41 135.49
N LEU A 350 -99.03 -111.96 136.75
CA LEU A 350 -98.72 -110.58 137.16
C LEU A 350 -97.21 -110.27 137.23
N ALA A 351 -96.33 -111.28 137.23
CA ALA A 351 -94.89 -111.08 137.12
C ALA A 351 -94.49 -110.90 135.64
N ASP A 352 -95.01 -111.75 134.76
CA ASP A 352 -94.78 -111.67 133.32
C ASP A 352 -95.33 -110.35 132.72
N GLU A 353 -96.51 -109.88 133.14
CA GLU A 353 -97.04 -108.57 132.72
C GLU A 353 -96.15 -107.41 133.22
N ALA A 354 -95.56 -107.52 134.41
CA ALA A 354 -94.68 -106.49 134.98
C ALA A 354 -93.33 -106.38 134.24
N ASP A 355 -92.74 -107.49 133.80
CA ASP A 355 -91.50 -107.48 133.02
C ASP A 355 -91.74 -107.19 131.52
N ALA A 356 -92.91 -107.53 130.97
CA ALA A 356 -93.33 -107.06 129.65
C ALA A 356 -93.42 -105.53 129.60
N LEU A 357 -94.07 -104.90 130.60
CA LEU A 357 -94.16 -103.44 130.73
C LEU A 357 -92.82 -102.74 130.96
N ARG A 358 -91.81 -103.43 131.53
CA ARG A 358 -90.43 -102.91 131.56
C ARG A 358 -89.81 -102.86 130.16
N LEU A 359 -89.99 -103.92 129.38
CA LEU A 359 -89.34 -104.05 128.07
C LEU A 359 -89.80 -102.95 127.10
N GLU A 360 -91.11 -102.65 127.06
CA GLU A 360 -91.64 -101.53 126.26
C GLU A 360 -91.06 -100.17 126.67
N LEU A 361 -90.78 -99.97 127.96
CA LEU A 361 -90.28 -98.70 128.50
C LEU A 361 -88.83 -98.42 128.06
N GLU A 362 -87.96 -99.43 128.06
CA GLU A 362 -86.62 -99.29 127.44
C GLU A 362 -86.71 -99.08 125.92
N ASP A 363 -87.59 -99.80 125.23
CA ASP A 363 -87.74 -99.73 123.78
C ASP A 363 -88.23 -98.35 123.31
N VAL A 364 -89.03 -97.66 124.12
CA VAL A 364 -89.42 -96.26 123.91
C VAL A 364 -88.26 -95.30 124.19
N GLN A 365 -87.40 -95.58 125.17
CA GLN A 365 -86.21 -94.76 125.44
C GLN A 365 -85.19 -94.84 124.31
N ARG A 366 -84.81 -96.05 123.87
CA ARG A 366 -83.83 -96.25 122.78
C ARG A 366 -84.28 -95.62 121.45
N ARG A 367 -85.57 -95.68 121.12
CA ARG A 367 -86.14 -94.94 119.96
C ARG A 367 -85.97 -93.43 120.09
N ARG A 368 -86.19 -92.87 121.29
CA ARG A 368 -86.11 -91.42 121.53
C ARG A 368 -84.69 -90.87 121.44
N GLU A 369 -83.70 -91.68 121.79
CA GLU A 369 -82.28 -91.34 121.66
C GLU A 369 -81.82 -91.41 120.20
N ALA A 370 -82.19 -92.46 119.46
CA ALA A 370 -81.88 -92.58 118.02
C ALA A 370 -82.43 -91.39 117.20
N GLU A 371 -83.70 -91.04 117.39
CA GLU A 371 -84.29 -89.85 116.73
C GLU A 371 -83.63 -88.52 117.16
N SER A 372 -82.91 -88.48 118.29
CA SER A 372 -82.18 -87.27 118.71
C SER A 372 -80.84 -87.12 117.98
N ILE A 373 -80.21 -88.24 117.58
CA ILE A 373 -78.92 -88.26 116.90
C ILE A 373 -79.10 -87.91 115.41
N GLU A 374 -80.03 -88.57 114.71
CA GLU A 374 -80.29 -88.31 113.28
C GLU A 374 -80.61 -86.83 113.00
N ARG A 375 -81.37 -86.20 113.90
CA ARG A 375 -81.74 -84.76 113.82
C ARG A 375 -80.56 -83.81 114.02
N SER A 376 -79.46 -84.27 114.61
CA SER A 376 -78.23 -83.50 114.82
C SER A 376 -77.27 -83.63 113.63
N GLU A 377 -77.09 -84.85 113.11
CA GLU A 377 -76.24 -85.14 111.96
C GLU A 377 -76.82 -84.54 110.67
N SER A 378 -78.14 -84.67 110.47
CA SER A 378 -78.87 -84.02 109.36
C SER A 378 -78.82 -82.48 109.42
N ARG A 379 -78.47 -81.90 110.58
CA ARG A 379 -78.27 -80.46 110.74
C ARG A 379 -76.83 -80.03 110.48
N ALA A 380 -75.85 -80.92 110.63
CA ALA A 380 -74.45 -80.65 110.33
C ALA A 380 -74.22 -80.62 108.80
N GLN A 381 -74.66 -81.67 108.10
CA GLN A 381 -74.49 -81.77 106.64
C GLN A 381 -75.13 -80.61 105.86
N VAL A 382 -76.29 -80.11 106.31
CA VAL A 382 -76.99 -78.97 105.68
C VAL A 382 -76.28 -77.62 105.94
N LEU A 383 -75.37 -77.54 106.90
CA LEU A 383 -74.48 -76.39 107.07
C LEU A 383 -73.20 -76.55 106.22
N GLU A 384 -72.62 -77.74 106.21
CA GLU A 384 -71.42 -78.07 105.42
C GLU A 384 -71.67 -77.91 103.90
N GLU A 385 -72.75 -78.51 103.37
CA GLU A 385 -73.22 -78.28 101.99
C GLU A 385 -73.49 -76.81 101.67
N ARG A 386 -73.76 -75.97 102.68
CA ARG A 386 -74.03 -74.55 102.48
C ARG A 386 -72.73 -73.74 102.46
N GLU A 387 -71.79 -74.04 103.34
CA GLU A 387 -70.47 -73.39 103.37
C GLU A 387 -69.68 -73.71 102.08
N GLU A 388 -69.77 -74.93 101.54
CA GLU A 388 -69.22 -75.27 100.22
C GLU A 388 -69.86 -74.46 99.08
N ARG A 389 -71.19 -74.29 99.10
CA ARG A 389 -71.91 -73.48 98.09
C ARG A 389 -71.56 -72.00 98.20
N GLU A 390 -71.43 -71.47 99.41
CA GLU A 390 -71.06 -70.08 99.68
C GLU A 390 -69.64 -69.80 99.17
N ALA A 391 -68.69 -70.73 99.40
CA ALA A 391 -67.34 -70.67 98.83
C ALA A 391 -67.32 -70.72 97.29
N VAL A 392 -68.12 -71.59 96.67
CA VAL A 392 -68.21 -71.68 95.19
C VAL A 392 -68.89 -70.45 94.59
N GLU A 393 -69.89 -69.86 95.27
CA GLU A 393 -70.49 -68.59 94.84
C GLU A 393 -69.51 -67.43 94.96
N ASP A 394 -68.70 -67.37 96.02
CA ASP A 394 -67.64 -66.36 96.19
C ASP A 394 -66.49 -66.50 95.17
N ASP A 395 -66.02 -67.72 94.88
CA ASP A 395 -65.02 -67.95 93.82
C ASP A 395 -65.58 -67.58 92.44
N LEU A 396 -66.85 -67.88 92.18
CA LEU A 396 -67.53 -67.52 90.93
C LEU A 396 -67.77 -66.00 90.83
N ASN A 397 -68.00 -65.31 91.95
CA ASN A 397 -68.02 -63.85 92.02
C ASN A 397 -66.63 -63.25 91.81
N ALA A 398 -65.57 -63.80 92.43
CA ALA A 398 -64.19 -63.38 92.21
C ALA A 398 -63.75 -63.60 90.75
N LEU A 399 -64.25 -64.63 90.07
CA LEU A 399 -64.06 -64.86 88.63
C LEU A 399 -64.86 -63.87 87.78
N ARG A 400 -66.09 -63.49 88.17
CA ARG A 400 -66.86 -62.41 87.53
C ARG A 400 -66.15 -61.06 87.63
N ASP A 401 -65.59 -60.73 88.79
CA ASP A 401 -64.87 -59.47 89.01
C ASP A 401 -63.53 -59.44 88.26
N LYS A 402 -62.80 -60.56 88.21
CA LYS A 402 -61.60 -60.71 87.36
C LYS A 402 -61.95 -60.57 85.88
N LEU A 403 -63.06 -61.17 85.43
CA LEU A 403 -63.54 -61.04 84.05
C LEU A 403 -63.96 -59.59 83.73
N ALA A 404 -64.66 -58.92 84.64
CA ALA A 404 -65.03 -57.51 84.48
C ALA A 404 -63.79 -56.59 84.45
N ALA A 405 -62.79 -56.84 85.30
CA ALA A 405 -61.52 -56.12 85.29
C ALA A 405 -60.76 -56.31 83.97
N LEU A 406 -60.66 -57.55 83.46
CA LEU A 406 -60.03 -57.84 82.16
C LEU A 406 -60.80 -57.23 80.98
N ILE A 407 -62.13 -57.17 81.03
CA ILE A 407 -62.95 -56.48 80.04
C ILE A 407 -62.69 -54.96 80.08
N ILE A 408 -62.58 -54.37 81.27
CA ILE A 408 -62.24 -52.94 81.43
C ILE A 408 -60.81 -52.65 80.97
N GLU A 409 -59.84 -53.51 81.26
CA GLU A 409 -58.46 -53.36 80.78
C GLU A 409 -58.38 -53.52 79.26
N LEU A 410 -59.08 -54.50 78.67
CA LEU A 410 -59.19 -54.65 77.22
C LEU A 410 -59.82 -53.41 76.58
N GLN A 411 -60.93 -52.91 77.13
CA GLN A 411 -61.60 -51.69 76.66
C GLN A 411 -60.66 -50.47 76.72
N GLN A 412 -59.86 -50.34 77.79
CA GLN A 412 -58.85 -49.28 77.92
C GLN A 412 -57.71 -49.45 76.90
N LYS A 413 -57.30 -50.68 76.58
CA LYS A 413 -56.28 -50.96 75.56
C LYS A 413 -56.80 -50.71 74.15
N ASP A 414 -58.05 -51.05 73.87
CA ASP A 414 -58.72 -50.69 72.62
C ASP A 414 -58.83 -49.16 72.49
N ASP A 415 -59.25 -48.45 73.54
CA ASP A 415 -59.29 -46.97 73.55
C ASP A 415 -57.88 -46.33 73.37
N GLU A 416 -56.84 -46.88 74.01
CA GLU A 416 -55.44 -46.48 73.80
C GLU A 416 -54.98 -46.70 72.35
N ILE A 417 -55.28 -47.88 71.78
CA ILE A 417 -54.99 -48.21 70.38
C ILE A 417 -55.74 -47.27 69.45
N ASP A 418 -57.00 -46.96 69.72
CA ASP A 418 -57.83 -46.08 68.89
C ASP A 418 -57.36 -44.62 68.96
N LEU A 419 -56.85 -44.16 70.11
CA LEU A 419 -56.16 -42.88 70.25
C LEU A 419 -54.81 -42.87 69.49
N LYS A 420 -54.02 -43.94 69.56
CA LYS A 420 -52.75 -44.07 68.82
C LYS A 420 -52.97 -44.16 67.31
N ASN A 421 -54.02 -44.83 66.85
CA ASN A 421 -54.41 -44.85 65.44
C ASN A 421 -54.82 -43.46 64.94
N LYS A 422 -55.53 -42.66 65.75
CA LYS A 422 -55.86 -41.26 65.43
C LYS A 422 -54.61 -40.37 65.39
N GLU A 423 -53.66 -40.57 66.32
CA GLU A 423 -52.37 -39.87 66.32
C GLU A 423 -51.52 -40.21 65.09
N ILE A 424 -51.42 -41.50 64.73
CA ILE A 424 -50.74 -41.98 63.52
C ILE A 424 -51.41 -41.42 62.26
N ALA A 425 -52.75 -41.41 62.18
CA ALA A 425 -53.47 -40.84 61.04
C ALA A 425 -53.24 -39.32 60.91
N ASN A 426 -53.19 -38.58 62.03
CA ASN A 426 -52.86 -37.16 62.02
C ASN A 426 -51.43 -36.89 61.57
N LEU A 427 -50.45 -37.68 62.05
CA LEU A 427 -49.05 -37.59 61.61
C LEU A 427 -48.91 -37.96 60.13
N PHE A 428 -49.63 -38.97 59.64
CA PHE A 428 -49.63 -39.35 58.23
C PHE A 428 -50.20 -38.23 57.34
N ASN A 429 -51.33 -37.61 57.75
CA ASN A 429 -51.92 -36.49 57.03
C ASN A 429 -50.99 -35.26 57.00
N GLU A 430 -50.29 -34.96 58.09
CA GLU A 430 -49.34 -33.84 58.12
C GLU A 430 -48.07 -34.15 57.32
N HIS A 431 -47.55 -35.38 57.35
CA HIS A 431 -46.46 -35.80 56.46
C HIS A 431 -46.84 -35.76 54.99
N GLN A 432 -48.05 -36.22 54.63
CA GLN A 432 -48.60 -36.13 53.28
C GLN A 432 -48.68 -34.67 52.83
N ARG A 433 -49.17 -33.77 53.69
CA ARG A 433 -49.21 -32.33 53.43
C ARG A 433 -47.83 -31.70 53.25
N ILE A 434 -46.85 -32.09 54.07
CA ILE A 434 -45.46 -31.61 53.94
C ILE A 434 -44.86 -32.08 52.60
N VAL A 435 -45.11 -33.33 52.19
CA VAL A 435 -44.67 -33.85 50.89
C VAL A 435 -45.35 -33.11 49.74
N GLU A 436 -46.65 -32.84 49.82
CA GLU A 436 -47.37 -32.06 48.80
C GLU A 436 -46.82 -30.63 48.65
N VAL A 437 -46.55 -29.94 49.76
CA VAL A 437 -45.92 -28.61 49.75
C VAL A 437 -44.52 -28.65 49.14
N VAL A 438 -43.67 -29.62 49.54
CA VAL A 438 -42.32 -29.76 48.99
C VAL A 438 -42.36 -30.15 47.50
N GLU A 439 -43.35 -30.93 47.04
CA GLU A 439 -43.55 -31.19 45.61
C GLU A 439 -43.99 -29.94 44.85
N GLU A 440 -44.86 -29.07 45.40
CA GLU A 440 -45.21 -27.80 44.77
C GLU A 440 -44.03 -26.81 44.75
N GLU A 441 -43.26 -26.71 45.83
CA GLU A 441 -42.04 -25.89 45.90
C GLU A 441 -40.99 -26.36 44.87
N TRP A 442 -40.70 -27.67 44.80
CA TRP A 442 -39.78 -28.24 43.80
C TRP A 442 -40.30 -28.08 42.37
N ARG A 443 -41.62 -28.13 42.13
CA ARG A 443 -42.20 -27.80 40.82
C ARG A 443 -41.98 -26.33 40.47
N GLY A 444 -42.20 -25.43 41.43
CA GLY A 444 -41.91 -24.00 41.30
C GLY A 444 -40.45 -23.73 40.92
N GLU A 445 -39.49 -24.26 41.70
CA GLU A 445 -38.06 -24.13 41.41
C GLU A 445 -37.68 -24.71 40.05
N VAL A 446 -38.25 -25.86 39.66
CA VAL A 446 -38.00 -26.48 38.34
C VAL A 446 -38.62 -25.68 37.20
N GLU A 447 -39.77 -25.04 37.40
CA GLU A 447 -40.40 -24.17 36.39
C GLU A 447 -39.68 -22.81 36.28
N GLU A 448 -39.24 -22.21 37.38
CA GLU A 448 -38.36 -21.03 37.35
C GLU A 448 -37.02 -21.34 36.68
N ALA A 449 -36.38 -22.46 37.01
CA ALA A 449 -35.13 -22.89 36.37
C ALA A 449 -35.32 -23.18 34.86
N ARG A 450 -36.48 -23.71 34.44
CA ARG A 450 -36.83 -23.85 33.03
C ARG A 450 -37.02 -22.49 32.35
N GLY A 451 -37.71 -21.55 32.99
CA GLY A 451 -37.87 -20.18 32.50
C GLY A 451 -36.53 -19.49 32.31
N GLN A 452 -35.62 -19.57 33.29
CA GLN A 452 -34.25 -19.05 33.17
C GLN A 452 -33.46 -19.72 32.03
N VAL A 453 -33.62 -21.02 31.81
CA VAL A 453 -33.00 -21.73 30.67
C VAL A 453 -33.61 -21.32 29.33
N GLU A 454 -34.89 -20.95 29.28
CA GLU A 454 -35.57 -20.44 28.08
C GLU A 454 -35.14 -18.99 27.78
N GLU A 455 -35.12 -18.09 28.78
CA GLU A 455 -34.54 -16.74 28.67
C GLU A 455 -33.08 -16.77 28.19
N LEU A 456 -32.26 -17.67 28.73
CA LEU A 456 -30.86 -17.84 28.31
C LEU A 456 -30.73 -18.40 26.89
N ARG A 457 -31.69 -19.20 26.41
CA ARG A 457 -31.75 -19.66 25.01
C ARG A 457 -32.13 -18.55 24.06
N ASP A 458 -33.11 -17.73 24.42
CA ASP A 458 -33.54 -16.59 23.61
C ASP A 458 -32.42 -15.54 23.50
N VAL A 459 -31.75 -15.21 24.61
CA VAL A 459 -30.56 -14.33 24.60
C VAL A 459 -29.40 -14.94 23.80
N LEU A 460 -29.22 -16.27 23.81
CA LEU A 460 -28.26 -16.94 22.92
C LEU A 460 -28.69 -16.86 21.45
N ALA A 461 -29.98 -16.99 21.14
CA ALA A 461 -30.51 -16.90 19.78
C ALA A 461 -30.40 -15.47 19.22
N GLU A 462 -30.69 -14.45 20.02
CA GLU A 462 -30.42 -13.04 19.70
C GLU A 462 -28.93 -12.80 19.43
N ARG A 463 -28.04 -13.29 20.31
CA ARG A 463 -26.58 -13.16 20.16
C ARG A 463 -26.04 -13.92 18.95
N GLU A 464 -26.63 -15.07 18.62
CA GLU A 464 -26.35 -15.76 17.37
C GLU A 464 -26.85 -14.97 16.15
N GLY A 465 -27.99 -14.30 16.24
CA GLY A 465 -28.52 -13.37 15.23
C GLY A 465 -27.58 -12.19 14.99
N GLU A 466 -27.31 -11.39 16.02
CA GLU A 466 -26.33 -10.30 16.02
C GLU A 466 -24.98 -10.76 15.42
N SER A 467 -24.52 -11.96 15.80
CA SER A 467 -23.26 -12.52 15.30
C SER A 467 -23.32 -13.02 13.85
N LYS A 468 -24.49 -13.41 13.33
CA LYS A 468 -24.70 -13.73 11.91
C LYS A 468 -24.75 -12.43 11.08
N ASP A 469 -25.47 -11.43 11.56
CA ASP A 469 -25.59 -10.11 10.89
C ASP A 469 -24.26 -9.36 10.87
N LEU A 470 -23.48 -9.37 11.96
CA LEU A 470 -22.11 -8.85 11.97
C LEU A 470 -21.19 -9.58 10.99
N ARG A 471 -21.36 -10.90 10.81
CA ARG A 471 -20.59 -11.67 9.80
C ARG A 471 -21.03 -11.36 8.38
N ALA A 472 -22.31 -11.12 8.13
CA ALA A 472 -22.82 -10.65 6.84
C ALA A 472 -22.26 -9.25 6.50
N ASN A 473 -22.34 -8.31 7.45
CA ASN A 473 -21.79 -6.96 7.30
C ASN A 473 -20.27 -6.96 7.08
N ILE A 474 -19.52 -7.82 7.77
CA ILE A 474 -18.07 -8.01 7.52
C ILE A 474 -17.85 -8.54 6.11
N SER A 475 -18.59 -9.57 5.67
CA SER A 475 -18.46 -10.11 4.32
C SER A 475 -18.84 -9.12 3.22
N GLU A 476 -19.79 -8.22 3.47
CA GLU A 476 -20.17 -7.13 2.54
C GLU A 476 -19.10 -6.03 2.49
N LEU A 477 -18.51 -5.67 3.63
CA LEU A 477 -17.37 -4.74 3.70
C LEU A 477 -16.12 -5.32 3.06
N GLU A 478 -15.83 -6.61 3.25
CA GLU A 478 -14.74 -7.34 2.57
C GLU A 478 -14.98 -7.40 1.07
N ALA A 479 -16.21 -7.72 0.63
CA ALA A 479 -16.58 -7.69 -0.79
C ALA A 479 -16.39 -6.30 -1.40
N ASN A 480 -16.91 -5.25 -0.77
CA ASN A 480 -16.75 -3.85 -1.22
C ASN A 480 -15.28 -3.41 -1.21
N THR A 481 -14.47 -3.86 -0.25
CA THR A 481 -13.03 -3.58 -0.20
C THR A 481 -12.28 -4.27 -1.33
N ASN A 482 -12.63 -5.51 -1.69
CA ASN A 482 -12.09 -6.20 -2.86
C ASN A 482 -12.56 -5.56 -4.18
N ASP A 483 -13.81 -5.11 -4.22
CA ASP A 483 -14.40 -4.36 -5.34
C ASP A 483 -13.71 -2.99 -5.52
N LEU A 484 -13.23 -2.36 -4.44
CA LEU A 484 -12.41 -1.16 -4.49
C LEU A 484 -10.97 -1.46 -4.88
N HIS A 485 -10.35 -2.52 -4.34
CA HIS A 485 -9.00 -2.95 -4.73
C HIS A 485 -8.90 -3.26 -6.22
N THR A 486 -9.83 -4.04 -6.78
CA THR A 486 -9.86 -4.33 -8.23
C THR A 486 -10.10 -3.08 -9.09
N LYS A 487 -10.86 -2.09 -8.59
CA LYS A 487 -10.98 -0.76 -9.24
C LYS A 487 -9.69 0.05 -9.15
N PHE A 488 -8.93 -0.04 -8.07
CA PHE A 488 -7.61 0.59 -7.95
C PHE A 488 -6.56 -0.12 -8.80
N GLU A 489 -6.55 -1.45 -8.87
CA GLU A 489 -5.65 -2.25 -9.72
C GLU A 489 -5.90 -1.96 -11.20
N THR A 490 -7.16 -1.89 -11.65
CA THR A 490 -7.48 -1.51 -13.04
C THR A 490 -7.16 -0.05 -13.35
N ALA A 491 -7.30 0.88 -12.39
CA ALA A 491 -6.88 2.26 -12.56
C ALA A 491 -5.34 2.41 -12.57
N LEU A 492 -4.61 1.61 -11.78
CA LEU A 492 -3.15 1.56 -11.80
C LEU A 492 -2.65 0.96 -13.12
N ALA A 493 -3.19 -0.17 -13.56
CA ALA A 493 -2.83 -0.78 -14.84
C ALA A 493 -3.09 0.16 -16.04
N HIS A 494 -4.19 0.93 -16.03
CA HIS A 494 -4.42 1.97 -17.05
C HIS A 494 -3.39 3.11 -16.94
N LEU A 495 -2.99 3.53 -15.74
CA LEU A 495 -1.97 4.56 -15.58
C LEU A 495 -0.57 4.07 -15.98
N GLU A 496 -0.25 2.80 -15.73
CA GLU A 496 0.96 2.13 -16.19
C GLU A 496 0.97 2.03 -17.72
N GLU A 497 -0.13 1.59 -18.34
CA GLU A 497 -0.28 1.56 -19.81
C GLU A 497 -0.20 2.98 -20.42
N GLU A 498 -0.77 4.00 -19.76
CA GLU A 498 -0.69 5.40 -20.20
C GLU A 498 0.73 5.99 -20.00
N THR A 499 1.54 5.49 -19.06
CA THR A 499 2.97 5.83 -18.97
C THR A 499 3.79 5.09 -20.02
N ASP A 500 3.58 3.79 -20.23
CA ASP A 500 4.29 3.01 -21.26
C ASP A 500 4.02 3.58 -22.66
N GLN A 501 2.77 3.98 -22.95
CA GLN A 501 2.42 4.68 -24.20
C GLN A 501 3.16 6.02 -24.34
N LYS A 502 3.29 6.80 -23.27
CA LYS A 502 4.01 8.10 -23.30
C LYS A 502 5.51 7.94 -23.37
N ASP A 503 6.09 6.92 -22.73
CA ASP A 503 7.52 6.64 -22.82
C ASP A 503 7.85 6.11 -24.23
N ALA A 504 6.97 5.32 -24.86
CA ALA A 504 7.09 4.97 -26.28
C ALA A 504 6.91 6.19 -27.23
N GLU A 505 5.99 7.12 -26.93
CA GLU A 505 5.91 8.40 -27.65
C GLU A 505 7.21 9.21 -27.49
N LEU A 506 7.76 9.30 -26.27
CA LEU A 506 9.01 10.00 -25.97
C LEU A 506 10.22 9.34 -26.64
N GLU A 507 10.32 8.01 -26.67
CA GLU A 507 11.33 7.28 -27.45
C GLU A 507 11.20 7.60 -28.93
N SER A 508 9.98 7.58 -29.50
CA SER A 508 9.77 7.92 -30.91
C SER A 508 10.13 9.37 -31.23
N LEU A 509 9.83 10.31 -30.32
CA LEU A 509 10.18 11.72 -30.44
C LEU A 509 11.68 11.93 -30.31
N GLN A 510 12.36 11.27 -29.35
CA GLN A 510 13.81 11.28 -29.23
C GLN A 510 14.46 10.72 -30.50
N GLU A 511 13.94 9.61 -31.04
CA GLU A 511 14.35 9.05 -32.32
C GLU A 511 14.19 10.06 -33.48
N THR A 512 13.19 10.95 -33.46
CA THR A 512 13.07 12.03 -34.46
C THR A 512 14.00 13.21 -34.18
N ILE A 513 14.25 13.55 -32.92
CA ILE A 513 15.21 14.58 -32.51
C ILE A 513 16.62 14.18 -32.91
N ASP A 514 17.00 12.92 -32.70
CA ASP A 514 18.32 12.39 -33.07
C ASP A 514 18.50 12.41 -34.61
N LYS A 515 17.49 11.98 -35.37
CA LYS A 515 17.52 12.06 -36.85
C LYS A 515 17.54 13.50 -37.38
N LEU A 516 16.87 14.43 -36.71
CA LEU A 516 16.95 15.86 -37.01
C LEU A 516 18.31 16.45 -36.61
N GLY A 517 18.92 15.95 -35.53
CA GLY A 517 20.29 16.26 -35.12
C GLY A 517 21.33 15.77 -36.12
N GLU A 518 21.20 14.54 -36.63
CA GLU A 518 22.02 14.02 -37.74
C GLU A 518 21.84 14.86 -39.01
N GLN A 519 20.63 15.29 -39.33
CA GLN A 519 20.37 16.17 -40.48
C GLN A 519 20.93 17.58 -40.29
N ILE A 520 20.85 18.15 -39.08
CA ILE A 520 21.49 19.42 -38.75
C ILE A 520 23.00 19.29 -38.87
N TYR A 521 23.60 18.23 -38.31
CA TYR A 521 25.04 17.97 -38.42
C TYR A 521 25.47 17.82 -39.88
N GLN A 522 24.71 17.07 -40.71
CA GLN A 522 24.97 16.94 -42.14
C GLN A 522 24.88 18.29 -42.88
N LEU A 523 23.88 19.12 -42.55
CA LEU A 523 23.73 20.46 -43.13
C LEU A 523 24.80 21.44 -42.63
N GLU A 524 25.32 21.27 -41.41
CA GLU A 524 26.45 22.04 -40.88
C GLU A 524 27.75 21.64 -41.58
N ASP A 525 28.02 20.33 -41.76
CA ASP A 525 29.12 19.78 -42.55
C ASP A 525 29.05 20.25 -44.02
N GLU A 526 27.87 20.26 -44.64
CA GLU A 526 27.67 20.80 -46.00
C GLU A 526 27.88 22.32 -46.07
N ASN A 527 27.40 23.07 -45.08
CA ASN A 527 27.56 24.52 -45.01
C ASN A 527 29.02 24.93 -44.76
N ASP A 528 29.78 24.17 -43.96
CA ASP A 528 31.21 24.38 -43.76
C ASP A 528 32.02 24.01 -45.01
N ARG A 529 31.67 22.94 -45.74
CA ARG A 529 32.25 22.67 -47.08
C ARG A 529 31.95 23.79 -48.07
N ILE A 530 30.72 24.30 -48.09
CA ILE A 530 30.32 25.45 -48.92
C ILE A 530 31.07 26.74 -48.52
N LYS A 531 31.38 26.94 -47.22
CA LYS A 531 32.26 28.03 -46.78
C LYS A 531 33.69 27.83 -47.27
N GLU A 532 34.28 26.64 -47.11
CA GLU A 532 35.62 26.34 -47.64
C GLU A 532 35.69 26.53 -49.17
N GLU A 533 34.67 26.09 -49.91
CA GLU A 533 34.58 26.31 -51.36
C GLU A 533 34.41 27.79 -51.71
N HIS A 534 33.60 28.55 -50.98
CA HIS A 534 33.50 30.01 -51.15
C HIS A 534 34.78 30.76 -50.76
N GLU A 535 35.54 30.29 -49.77
CA GLU A 535 36.82 30.89 -49.39
C GLU A 535 37.90 30.57 -50.42
N ARG A 536 38.00 29.32 -50.90
CA ARG A 536 38.86 28.94 -52.04
C ARG A 536 38.52 29.74 -53.30
N MET A 537 37.23 29.86 -53.64
CA MET A 537 36.79 30.67 -54.78
C MET A 537 37.12 32.16 -54.62
N ARG A 538 37.09 32.71 -53.40
CA ARG A 538 37.57 34.07 -53.13
C ARG A 538 39.09 34.17 -53.24
N GLU A 539 39.84 33.19 -52.73
CA GLU A 539 41.31 33.15 -52.83
C GLU A 539 41.74 33.08 -54.29
N ASP A 540 41.14 32.19 -55.10
CA ASP A 540 41.36 32.10 -56.55
C ASP A 540 40.93 33.39 -57.27
N GLU A 541 39.77 33.97 -56.95
CA GLU A 541 39.36 35.28 -57.48
C GLU A 541 40.34 36.40 -57.11
N THR A 542 40.92 36.40 -55.90
CA THR A 542 41.95 37.39 -55.51
C THR A 542 43.26 37.13 -56.21
N ALA A 543 43.70 35.87 -56.34
CA ALA A 543 44.90 35.52 -57.08
C ALA A 543 44.76 35.82 -58.59
N GLU A 544 43.55 35.69 -59.16
CA GLU A 544 43.27 36.13 -60.53
C GLU A 544 43.25 37.66 -60.64
N ARG A 545 42.64 38.38 -59.69
CA ARG A 545 42.71 39.86 -59.64
C ARG A 545 44.16 40.36 -59.52
N ASP A 546 44.97 39.78 -58.65
CA ASP A 546 46.38 40.12 -58.48
C ASP A 546 47.19 39.83 -59.75
N ARG A 547 46.94 38.69 -60.43
CA ARG A 547 47.54 38.37 -61.74
C ARG A 547 47.11 39.37 -62.82
N LEU A 548 45.84 39.76 -62.86
CA LEU A 548 45.31 40.73 -63.81
C LEU A 548 45.82 42.15 -63.52
N GLU A 549 45.98 42.54 -62.26
CA GLU A 549 46.57 43.83 -61.87
C GLU A 549 48.07 43.85 -62.18
N ALA A 550 48.81 42.78 -61.90
CA ALA A 550 50.21 42.65 -62.30
C ALA A 550 50.39 42.69 -63.83
N LEU A 551 49.52 42.03 -64.58
CA LEU A 551 49.51 42.07 -66.05
C LEU A 551 49.12 43.46 -66.57
N ALA A 552 48.13 44.13 -65.96
CA ALA A 552 47.76 45.50 -66.30
C ALA A 552 48.87 46.51 -65.97
N ALA A 553 49.60 46.31 -64.87
CA ALA A 553 50.77 47.09 -64.49
C ALA A 553 51.91 46.89 -65.50
N ALA A 554 52.24 45.65 -65.87
CA ALA A 554 53.25 45.35 -66.89
C ALA A 554 52.87 45.88 -68.29
N LEU A 555 51.59 45.81 -68.67
CA LEU A 555 51.09 46.44 -69.90
C LEU A 555 51.18 47.97 -69.82
N LYS A 556 50.87 48.58 -68.67
CA LYS A 556 50.97 50.02 -68.45
C LYS A 556 52.42 50.49 -68.47
N GLU A 557 53.34 49.75 -67.86
CA GLU A 557 54.78 49.98 -67.91
C GLU A 557 55.30 49.91 -69.34
N LYS A 558 54.89 48.88 -70.11
CA LYS A 558 55.23 48.75 -71.53
C LYS A 558 54.57 49.82 -72.42
N ILE A 559 53.39 50.33 -72.05
CA ILE A 559 52.76 51.48 -72.72
C ILE A 559 53.54 52.76 -72.41
N SER A 560 54.06 52.96 -71.19
CA SER A 560 55.01 54.05 -70.93
C SER A 560 56.32 53.86 -71.68
N SER A 561 56.95 52.68 -71.69
CA SER A 561 58.20 52.48 -72.42
C SER A 561 58.03 52.71 -73.92
N LEU A 562 56.96 52.19 -74.53
CA LEU A 562 56.62 52.45 -75.93
C LEU A 562 56.27 53.93 -76.20
N LYS A 563 55.72 54.65 -75.22
CA LYS A 563 55.45 56.10 -75.33
C LYS A 563 56.73 56.92 -75.19
N ASP A 564 57.66 56.50 -74.33
CA ASP A 564 58.95 57.16 -74.13
C ASP A 564 59.91 56.85 -75.29
N GLU A 565 59.87 55.64 -75.84
CA GLU A 565 60.50 55.25 -77.11
C GLU A 565 59.90 56.06 -78.28
N LEU A 566 58.57 56.20 -78.36
CA LEU A 566 57.92 57.04 -79.37
C LEU A 566 58.27 58.52 -79.18
N GLY A 567 58.40 58.99 -77.94
CA GLY A 567 58.84 60.34 -77.58
C GLY A 567 60.26 60.61 -78.03
N GLN A 568 61.20 59.73 -77.68
CA GLN A 568 62.60 59.77 -78.14
C GLN A 568 62.68 59.69 -79.68
N MET A 569 61.92 58.80 -80.32
CA MET A 569 61.87 58.74 -81.78
C MET A 569 61.30 60.03 -82.39
N THR A 570 60.31 60.66 -81.74
CA THR A 570 59.76 61.95 -82.19
C THR A 570 60.78 63.07 -82.02
N GLU A 571 61.50 63.14 -80.89
CA GLU A 571 62.60 64.08 -80.65
C GLU A 571 63.77 63.86 -81.63
N MET A 572 64.11 62.61 -81.96
CA MET A 572 65.08 62.26 -83.01
C MET A 572 64.59 62.64 -84.42
N TYR A 573 63.28 62.55 -84.70
CA TYR A 573 62.70 63.05 -85.95
C TYR A 573 62.66 64.58 -86.00
N GLU A 574 62.37 65.25 -84.89
CA GLU A 574 62.34 66.72 -84.79
C GLU A 574 63.74 67.31 -84.89
N THR A 575 64.73 66.74 -84.20
CA THR A 575 66.14 67.15 -84.32
C THR A 575 66.69 66.88 -85.71
N CYS A 576 66.47 65.69 -86.30
CA CYS A 576 66.82 65.41 -87.69
C CYS A 576 66.13 66.36 -88.69
N SER A 577 64.86 66.72 -88.45
CA SER A 577 64.14 67.71 -89.25
C SER A 577 64.76 69.11 -89.10
N GLN A 578 65.11 69.54 -87.89
CA GLN A 578 65.82 70.80 -87.62
C GLN A 578 67.20 70.82 -88.28
N GLU A 579 67.94 69.72 -88.26
CA GLU A 579 69.21 69.58 -89.00
C GLU A 579 68.99 69.69 -90.51
N ILE A 580 67.99 69.01 -91.08
CA ILE A 580 67.61 69.12 -92.49
C ILE A 580 67.24 70.57 -92.85
N HIS A 581 66.50 71.27 -92.00
CA HIS A 581 66.17 72.69 -92.18
C HIS A 581 67.41 73.60 -92.09
N ALA A 582 68.32 73.35 -91.15
CA ALA A 582 69.59 74.08 -91.05
C ALA A 582 70.52 73.80 -92.25
N HIS A 583 70.53 72.56 -92.76
CA HIS A 583 71.24 72.20 -93.98
C HIS A 583 70.63 72.83 -95.24
N ARG A 584 69.29 72.98 -95.31
CA ARG A 584 68.61 73.75 -96.37
C ARG A 584 68.95 75.24 -96.30
N SER A 585 68.89 75.87 -95.12
CA SER A 585 69.32 77.27 -94.93
C SER A 585 70.75 77.49 -95.45
N ARG A 586 71.69 76.63 -95.03
CA ARG A 586 73.09 76.68 -95.53
C ARG A 586 73.20 76.42 -97.03
N GLN A 587 72.34 75.58 -97.62
CA GLN A 587 72.31 75.36 -99.07
C GLN A 587 71.74 76.57 -99.82
N GLU A 588 70.76 77.27 -99.26
CA GLU A 588 70.18 78.50 -99.80
C GLU A 588 71.17 79.68 -99.68
N GLU A 589 71.86 79.81 -98.54
CA GLU A 589 72.98 80.73 -98.32
C GLU A 589 74.14 80.48 -99.30
N LEU A 590 74.53 79.21 -99.50
CA LEU A 590 75.55 78.83 -100.49
C LEU A 590 75.09 79.04 -101.93
N ALA A 591 73.80 78.85 -102.23
CA ALA A 591 73.24 79.11 -103.55
C ALA A 591 73.26 80.61 -103.87
N GLN A 592 72.86 81.47 -102.92
CA GLN A 592 72.96 82.93 -103.04
C GLN A 592 74.42 83.36 -103.24
N HIS A 593 75.36 82.85 -102.43
CA HIS A 593 76.78 83.16 -102.58
C HIS A 593 77.37 82.67 -103.93
N VAL A 594 76.84 81.58 -104.50
CA VAL A 594 77.21 81.12 -105.86
C VAL A 594 76.57 82.00 -106.93
N GLU A 595 75.35 82.48 -106.74
CA GLU A 595 74.67 83.42 -107.64
C GLU A 595 75.39 84.79 -107.66
N ASP A 596 75.75 85.33 -106.49
CA ASP A 596 76.61 86.51 -106.34
C ASP A 596 77.96 86.36 -107.07
N LEU A 597 78.66 85.23 -106.88
CA LEU A 597 79.91 84.95 -107.60
C LEU A 597 79.70 84.83 -109.12
N VAL A 598 78.58 84.26 -109.55
CA VAL A 598 78.24 84.14 -110.98
C VAL A 598 77.94 85.51 -111.56
N GLU A 599 77.27 86.42 -110.83
CA GLU A 599 77.13 87.82 -111.25
C GLU A 599 78.47 88.55 -111.26
N GLU A 600 79.35 88.35 -110.28
CA GLU A 600 80.69 88.97 -110.25
C GLU A 600 81.57 88.51 -111.42
N VAL A 601 81.59 87.20 -111.71
CA VAL A 601 82.26 86.64 -112.89
C VAL A 601 81.62 87.13 -114.20
N GLN A 602 80.31 87.36 -114.25
CA GLN A 602 79.67 88.01 -115.41
C GLN A 602 80.08 89.48 -115.55
N ARG A 603 80.17 90.23 -114.45
CA ARG A 603 80.65 91.63 -114.44
C ARG A 603 82.09 91.69 -114.95
N GLU A 604 83.00 90.84 -114.44
CA GLU A 604 84.37 90.71 -114.95
C GLU A 604 84.42 90.34 -116.44
N ARG A 605 83.61 89.36 -116.89
CA ARG A 605 83.56 88.97 -118.30
C ARG A 605 83.15 90.13 -119.20
N THR A 606 82.08 90.86 -118.88
CA THR A 606 81.71 92.02 -119.71
C THR A 606 82.74 93.16 -119.63
N ALA A 607 83.47 93.31 -118.52
CA ALA A 607 84.57 94.27 -118.44
C ALA A 607 85.74 93.85 -119.36
N ARG A 608 86.06 92.55 -119.39
CA ARG A 608 87.06 91.96 -120.28
C ARG A 608 86.67 92.06 -121.75
N GLU A 609 85.42 91.75 -122.12
CA GLU A 609 84.93 91.85 -123.50
C GLU A 609 85.02 93.29 -124.05
N ARG A 610 84.77 94.30 -123.21
CA ARG A 610 85.00 95.71 -123.57
C ARG A 610 86.48 96.00 -123.82
N ALA A 611 87.37 95.57 -122.91
CA ALA A 611 88.80 95.79 -123.03
C ALA A 611 89.43 95.04 -124.22
N GLU A 612 88.93 93.85 -124.55
CA GLU A 612 89.33 93.11 -125.77
C GLU A 612 88.82 93.83 -127.03
N GLY A 613 87.61 94.40 -127.01
CA GLY A 613 87.10 95.26 -128.08
C GLY A 613 87.88 96.56 -128.31
N ASP A 614 88.36 97.20 -127.24
CA ASP A 614 89.20 98.41 -127.30
C ASP A 614 90.59 98.09 -127.89
N LEU A 615 91.19 96.95 -127.52
CA LEU A 615 92.43 96.46 -128.14
C LEU A 615 92.24 96.14 -129.62
N ASP A 616 91.15 95.45 -129.96
CA ASP A 616 90.80 95.07 -131.33
C ASP A 616 90.53 96.31 -132.22
N ALA A 617 90.16 97.45 -131.63
CA ALA A 617 90.10 98.74 -132.33
C ALA A 617 91.49 99.38 -132.53
N ALA A 618 92.36 99.36 -131.51
CA ALA A 618 93.71 99.90 -131.58
C ALA A 618 94.59 99.18 -132.62
N ASP A 619 94.49 97.84 -132.71
CA ASP A 619 95.22 97.05 -133.71
C ASP A 619 94.80 97.42 -135.14
N LYS A 620 93.51 97.67 -135.38
CA LYS A 620 93.01 98.13 -136.70
C LYS A 620 93.56 99.50 -137.08
N GLU A 621 93.78 100.40 -136.12
CA GLU A 621 94.42 101.69 -136.38
C GLU A 621 95.93 101.56 -136.65
N HIS A 622 96.64 100.73 -135.89
CA HIS A 622 98.06 100.43 -136.12
C HIS A 622 98.30 99.79 -137.50
N ASP A 623 97.47 98.81 -137.86
CA ASP A 623 97.52 98.12 -139.16
C ASP A 623 97.11 99.05 -140.32
N ALA A 624 96.32 100.11 -140.07
CA ALA A 624 96.08 101.19 -141.02
C ALA A 624 97.28 102.15 -141.14
N ALA A 625 98.04 102.40 -140.06
CA ALA A 625 99.27 103.19 -140.08
C ALA A 625 100.39 102.48 -140.86
N MET A 626 100.60 101.17 -140.62
CA MET A 626 101.58 100.35 -141.35
C MET A 626 101.33 100.33 -142.86
N ARG A 627 100.06 100.34 -143.29
CA ARG A 627 99.69 100.46 -144.73
C ARG A 627 99.91 101.86 -145.32
N ARG A 628 100.09 102.91 -144.51
CA ARG A 628 100.52 104.23 -144.96
C ARG A 628 102.04 104.28 -145.11
N GLU A 629 102.77 103.88 -144.06
CA GLU A 629 104.24 103.78 -144.05
C GLU A 629 104.77 103.05 -145.29
N LYS A 630 104.26 101.83 -145.55
CA LYS A 630 104.71 100.99 -146.67
C LYS A 630 104.62 101.69 -148.04
N ARG A 631 103.57 102.45 -148.31
CA ARG A 631 103.42 103.22 -149.57
C ARG A 631 104.45 104.34 -149.71
N THR A 632 104.89 104.94 -148.60
CA THR A 632 105.98 105.92 -148.63
C THR A 632 107.34 105.27 -148.82
N LEU A 633 107.48 104.00 -148.42
CA LEU A 633 108.69 103.20 -148.60
C LEU A 633 108.84 102.77 -150.07
N GLU A 634 107.79 102.19 -150.66
CA GLU A 634 107.72 101.82 -152.08
C GLU A 634 108.01 103.03 -153.00
N ALA A 635 107.52 104.23 -152.65
CA ALA A 635 107.85 105.47 -153.36
C ALA A 635 109.34 105.83 -153.30
N LYS A 636 109.99 105.68 -152.12
CA LYS A 636 111.44 105.93 -151.94
C LYS A 636 112.29 104.90 -152.68
N GLU A 637 111.87 103.63 -152.73
CA GLU A 637 112.56 102.57 -153.47
C GLU A 637 112.58 102.84 -154.98
N SER A 638 111.48 103.37 -155.55
CA SER A 638 111.44 103.75 -156.97
C SER A 638 112.45 104.86 -157.32
N ALA A 639 112.65 105.84 -156.42
CA ALA A 639 113.64 106.89 -156.59
C ALA A 639 115.08 106.34 -156.45
N LEU A 640 115.30 105.39 -155.55
CA LEU A 640 116.59 104.72 -155.37
C LEU A 640 117.01 103.92 -156.62
N GLN A 641 116.07 103.23 -157.27
CA GLN A 641 116.35 102.48 -158.51
C GLN A 641 116.77 103.40 -159.66
N SER A 642 116.21 104.62 -159.79
CA SER A 642 116.66 105.60 -160.77
C SER A 642 118.11 106.04 -160.52
N ALA A 643 118.50 106.28 -159.27
CA ALA A 643 119.87 106.65 -158.91
C ALA A 643 120.87 105.51 -159.19
N LEU A 644 120.46 104.25 -159.03
CA LEU A 644 121.28 103.07 -159.34
C LEU A 644 121.55 102.92 -160.85
N THR A 645 120.61 103.32 -161.73
CA THR A 645 120.87 103.31 -163.19
C THR A 645 121.89 104.36 -163.63
N ASP A 646 121.94 105.53 -163.00
CA ASP A 646 123.00 106.52 -163.25
C ASP A 646 124.35 106.08 -162.67
N LEU A 647 124.36 105.41 -161.50
CA LEU A 647 125.56 104.84 -160.91
C LEU A 647 126.25 103.83 -161.85
N ALA A 648 125.48 102.89 -162.42
CA ALA A 648 125.99 101.87 -163.34
C ALA A 648 126.71 102.47 -164.57
N ARG A 649 126.22 103.62 -165.07
CA ARG A 649 126.85 104.36 -166.17
C ARG A 649 128.21 104.95 -165.79
N THR A 650 128.45 105.28 -164.53
CA THR A 650 129.76 105.74 -164.04
C THR A 650 130.73 104.58 -163.78
N GLN A 651 130.23 103.43 -163.30
CA GLN A 651 131.04 102.23 -163.04
C GLN A 651 131.68 101.66 -164.32
N ALA A 652 131.01 101.78 -165.47
CA ALA A 652 131.57 101.41 -166.77
C ALA A 652 132.85 102.18 -167.16
N LEU A 653 133.05 103.39 -166.63
CA LEU A 653 134.29 104.17 -166.80
C LEU A 653 135.36 103.85 -165.75
N LEU A 654 134.97 103.26 -164.61
CA LEU A 654 135.87 102.84 -163.54
C LEU A 654 136.56 101.51 -163.85
N ALA A 655 135.82 100.56 -164.42
CA ALA A 655 136.34 99.23 -164.79
C ALA A 655 137.54 99.29 -165.76
N GLN A 656 137.60 100.32 -166.63
CA GLN A 656 138.72 100.56 -167.53
C GLN A 656 140.00 101.09 -166.82
N ARG A 657 139.95 101.30 -165.49
CA ARG A 657 141.11 101.63 -164.64
C ARG A 657 141.41 100.58 -163.57
N GLU A 658 140.45 99.73 -163.24
CA GLU A 658 140.64 98.62 -162.30
C GLU A 658 141.41 97.46 -162.95
N ALA A 659 141.33 97.29 -164.28
CA ALA A 659 142.14 96.35 -165.05
C ALA A 659 143.66 96.59 -164.87
N ASP A 660 144.10 97.85 -164.75
CA ASP A 660 145.52 98.19 -164.54
C ASP A 660 146.02 97.80 -163.12
N LEU A 661 145.11 97.59 -162.17
CA LEU A 661 145.41 97.22 -160.78
C LEU A 661 145.51 95.69 -160.60
N GLN A 662 144.97 94.92 -161.55
CA GLN A 662 144.82 93.46 -161.48
C GLN A 662 146.15 92.68 -161.44
N ALA A 663 147.28 93.31 -161.77
CA ALA A 663 148.59 92.67 -161.92
C ALA A 663 149.35 92.35 -160.61
N VAL A 664 148.94 92.92 -159.45
CA VAL A 664 149.79 92.91 -158.23
C VAL A 664 149.27 92.02 -157.10
N GLN A 665 147.95 91.80 -156.99
CA GLN A 665 147.37 91.08 -155.83
C GLN A 665 147.25 89.55 -155.98
N GLY A 666 147.50 88.99 -157.17
CA GLY A 666 147.25 87.57 -157.50
C GLY A 666 148.21 86.54 -156.89
N ALA A 667 148.99 86.88 -155.84
CA ALA A 667 150.14 86.08 -155.39
C ALA A 667 150.12 85.61 -153.93
N LEU A 668 149.14 86.00 -153.09
CA LEU A 668 149.28 85.89 -151.62
C LEU A 668 148.22 85.08 -150.85
N GLN A 669 147.09 84.70 -151.43
CA GLN A 669 145.97 84.08 -150.68
C GLN A 669 145.47 82.73 -151.25
N THR A 670 146.39 81.94 -151.79
CA THR A 670 146.17 80.55 -152.23
C THR A 670 146.72 79.50 -151.24
N LEU A 671 147.03 79.90 -149.99
CA LEU A 671 147.89 79.09 -149.10
C LEU A 671 147.33 78.71 -147.71
N GLU A 672 146.20 79.26 -147.25
CA GLU A 672 145.69 79.01 -145.88
C GLU A 672 144.31 78.33 -145.83
N ALA A 673 144.31 77.06 -146.26
CA ALA A 673 143.39 75.98 -145.88
C ALA A 673 141.89 76.10 -146.27
N GLU A 674 141.29 75.16 -146.99
CA GLU A 674 141.73 73.84 -147.49
C GLU A 674 142.23 72.83 -146.44
N SER A 675 141.67 72.84 -145.22
CA SER A 675 141.68 71.69 -144.29
C SER A 675 140.68 71.90 -143.14
N LYS A 676 139.84 70.94 -142.75
CA LYS A 676 139.58 69.58 -143.25
C LYS A 676 138.12 69.18 -142.97
N ARG A 677 137.53 68.35 -143.83
CA ARG A 677 136.23 67.67 -143.61
C ARG A 677 136.37 66.19 -143.99
N LEU A 678 136.49 65.32 -142.98
CA LEU A 678 136.50 63.84 -142.96
C LEU A 678 136.76 63.44 -141.49
N GLY A 679 136.38 62.27 -140.95
CA GLY A 679 135.68 61.10 -141.49
C GLY A 679 135.24 60.14 -140.36
N GLU A 680 134.58 59.04 -140.72
CA GLU A 680 133.82 58.10 -139.85
C GLU A 680 134.67 57.23 -138.89
N THR A 681 134.05 56.60 -137.86
CA THR A 681 134.10 55.12 -137.66
C THR A 681 133.30 54.53 -136.46
N HIS A 682 132.86 53.28 -136.65
CA HIS A 682 132.63 52.17 -135.70
C HIS A 682 131.42 52.06 -134.74
N THR A 683 131.10 50.80 -134.44
CA THR A 683 129.86 50.30 -133.81
C THR A 683 130.13 49.05 -132.96
N THR A 684 129.75 49.07 -131.68
CA THR A 684 129.75 47.85 -130.81
C THR A 684 128.76 47.91 -129.65
N ALA A 685 128.55 49.08 -129.03
CA ALA A 685 127.74 49.21 -127.80
C ALA A 685 126.21 49.11 -127.97
N ARG A 686 125.70 49.10 -129.22
CA ARG A 686 124.24 49.17 -129.48
C ARG A 686 123.53 47.81 -129.43
N PHE A 687 124.25 46.70 -129.63
CA PHE A 687 123.65 45.36 -129.73
C PHE A 687 123.44 44.71 -128.34
N SER A 688 124.32 44.99 -127.38
CA SER A 688 124.22 44.51 -125.99
C SER A 688 122.98 45.05 -125.28
N LEU A 689 122.79 46.38 -125.32
CA LEU A 689 121.61 47.05 -124.73
C LEU A 689 120.29 46.53 -125.31
N GLN A 690 120.25 46.16 -126.60
CA GLN A 690 119.05 45.63 -127.21
C GLN A 690 118.71 44.21 -126.73
N LEU A 691 119.73 43.35 -126.55
CA LEU A 691 119.53 42.01 -125.96
C LEU A 691 119.01 42.08 -124.51
N GLU A 692 119.51 43.04 -123.74
CA GLU A 692 119.09 43.29 -122.36
C GLU A 692 117.66 43.86 -122.28
N THR A 693 117.32 44.79 -123.19
CA THR A 693 115.94 45.29 -123.36
C THR A 693 114.97 44.17 -123.70
N ASP A 694 115.33 43.27 -124.61
CA ASP A 694 114.46 42.14 -125.01
C ASP A 694 114.42 41.03 -123.96
N ARG A 695 115.39 40.95 -123.05
CA ARG A 695 115.27 40.11 -121.84
C ARG A 695 114.22 40.69 -120.90
N LEU A 696 114.36 41.98 -120.56
CA LEU A 696 113.44 42.66 -119.63
C LEU A 696 111.99 42.59 -120.11
N LYS A 697 111.72 42.73 -121.42
CA LYS A 697 110.36 42.53 -121.98
C LYS A 697 109.77 41.16 -121.63
N ARG A 698 110.51 40.07 -121.84
CA ARG A 698 110.04 38.70 -121.57
C ARG A 698 109.85 38.41 -120.09
N ASP A 699 110.66 39.04 -119.24
CA ASP A 699 110.53 38.93 -117.79
C ASP A 699 109.34 39.79 -117.28
N LEU A 700 109.00 40.89 -117.97
CA LEU A 700 107.79 41.70 -117.73
C LEU A 700 106.51 40.97 -118.20
N GLU A 701 106.50 40.43 -119.42
CA GLU A 701 105.41 39.60 -119.96
C GLU A 701 105.09 38.44 -119.02
N ARG A 702 106.10 37.75 -118.45
CA ARG A 702 105.90 36.70 -117.44
C ARG A 702 105.22 37.20 -116.17
N LEU A 703 105.62 38.35 -115.66
CA LEU A 703 105.03 38.93 -114.45
C LEU A 703 103.59 39.41 -114.70
N GLU A 704 103.27 39.90 -115.90
CA GLU A 704 101.90 40.20 -116.30
C GLU A 704 101.06 38.92 -116.43
N ASP A 705 101.62 37.85 -117.00
CA ASP A 705 100.97 36.55 -117.12
C ASP A 705 100.70 35.93 -115.72
N GLU A 706 101.68 35.96 -114.82
CA GLU A 706 101.56 35.52 -113.42
C GLU A 706 100.57 36.38 -112.62
N LEU A 707 100.57 37.70 -112.82
CA LEU A 707 99.61 38.61 -112.18
C LEU A 707 98.18 38.42 -112.73
N SER A 708 98.02 38.09 -114.01
CA SER A 708 96.71 37.73 -114.59
C SER A 708 96.17 36.43 -113.99
N ARG A 709 97.04 35.44 -113.79
CA ARG A 709 96.70 34.17 -113.13
C ARG A 709 96.35 34.40 -111.67
N ALA A 710 97.15 35.18 -110.93
CA ALA A 710 96.90 35.51 -109.53
C ALA A 710 95.57 36.27 -109.32
N ARG A 711 95.21 37.19 -110.24
CA ARG A 711 93.89 37.84 -110.25
C ARG A 711 92.77 36.85 -110.48
N LYS A 712 92.85 36.03 -111.53
CA LYS A 712 91.85 34.99 -111.79
C LYS A 712 91.71 33.99 -110.64
N GLU A 713 92.83 33.64 -110.00
CA GLU A 713 92.87 32.79 -108.80
C GLU A 713 92.26 33.47 -107.56
N LEU A 714 92.26 34.80 -107.49
CA LEU A 714 91.54 35.57 -106.47
C LEU A 714 90.04 35.58 -106.80
N ASP A 715 89.66 35.91 -108.03
CA ASP A 715 88.26 35.90 -108.50
C ASP A 715 87.61 34.52 -108.27
N ASP A 716 88.31 33.44 -108.64
CA ASP A 716 87.91 32.04 -108.43
C ASP A 716 87.82 31.65 -106.94
N ARG A 717 88.50 32.36 -106.02
CA ARG A 717 88.39 32.17 -104.57
C ARG A 717 87.25 33.02 -103.98
N GLU A 718 87.08 34.25 -104.43
CA GLU A 718 85.96 35.10 -104.00
C GLU A 718 84.62 34.54 -104.47
N ALA A 719 84.52 34.03 -105.70
CA ALA A 719 83.33 33.33 -106.18
C ALA A 719 82.99 32.13 -105.28
N LYS A 720 83.99 31.30 -104.95
CA LYS A 720 83.82 30.17 -104.01
C LYS A 720 83.46 30.61 -102.59
N ASN A 721 83.87 31.79 -102.13
CA ASN A 721 83.42 32.33 -100.84
C ASN A 721 81.96 32.79 -100.94
N ARG A 722 81.58 33.57 -101.95
CA ARG A 722 80.18 33.99 -102.21
C ARG A 722 79.24 32.78 -102.33
N ASP A 723 79.66 31.72 -103.01
CA ASP A 723 78.92 30.45 -103.08
C ASP A 723 78.72 29.84 -101.70
N ARG A 724 79.78 29.79 -100.87
CA ARG A 724 79.73 29.24 -99.50
C ARG A 724 78.86 30.08 -98.58
N ASP A 725 78.94 31.40 -98.66
CA ASP A 725 78.09 32.33 -97.90
C ASP A 725 76.62 32.12 -98.31
N SER A 726 76.32 31.97 -99.60
CA SER A 726 74.97 31.63 -100.08
C SER A 726 74.43 30.28 -99.59
N VAL A 727 75.32 29.33 -99.25
CA VAL A 727 74.96 28.04 -98.65
C VAL A 727 74.77 28.19 -97.14
N VAL A 728 75.60 28.98 -96.47
CA VAL A 728 75.44 29.32 -95.04
C VAL A 728 74.13 30.06 -94.80
N ASP A 729 73.76 31.03 -95.63
CA ASP A 729 72.49 31.74 -95.52
C ASP A 729 71.28 30.85 -95.79
N ARG A 730 71.37 29.91 -96.74
CA ARG A 730 70.35 28.87 -96.95
C ARG A 730 70.21 27.96 -95.74
N LEU A 731 71.32 27.45 -95.20
CA LEU A 731 71.30 26.63 -93.98
C LEU A 731 70.79 27.41 -92.76
N HIS A 732 71.02 28.73 -92.69
CA HIS A 732 70.45 29.59 -91.66
C HIS A 732 68.95 29.89 -91.88
N ALA A 733 68.45 29.92 -93.12
CA ALA A 733 67.03 30.00 -93.41
C ALA A 733 66.34 28.67 -93.05
N GLU A 734 66.83 27.55 -93.59
CA GLU A 734 66.35 26.19 -93.30
C GLU A 734 66.36 25.90 -91.79
N LYS A 735 67.42 26.31 -91.06
CA LYS A 735 67.47 26.21 -89.60
C LYS A 735 66.32 26.97 -88.93
N ARG A 736 66.07 28.24 -89.29
CA ARG A 736 64.99 29.04 -88.70
C ARG A 736 63.62 28.48 -89.04
N ASP A 737 63.44 27.97 -90.25
CA ASP A 737 62.20 27.31 -90.67
C ASP A 737 61.97 26.00 -89.90
N LEU A 738 63.02 25.21 -89.64
CA LEU A 738 62.94 24.02 -88.80
C LEU A 738 62.70 24.35 -87.31
N GLU A 739 63.32 25.40 -86.78
CA GLU A 739 63.06 25.89 -85.41
C GLU A 739 61.62 26.41 -85.27
N SER A 740 61.11 27.12 -86.28
CA SER A 740 59.71 27.57 -86.38
C SER A 740 58.73 26.38 -86.45
N GLN A 741 58.99 25.41 -87.34
CA GLN A 741 58.19 24.18 -87.44
C GLN A 741 58.20 23.38 -86.14
N LEU A 742 59.34 23.30 -85.44
CA LEU A 742 59.45 22.62 -84.15
C LEU A 742 58.66 23.36 -83.06
N ALA A 743 58.68 24.69 -83.03
CA ALA A 743 57.87 25.50 -82.12
C ALA A 743 56.37 25.30 -82.39
N VAL A 744 55.94 25.34 -83.65
CA VAL A 744 54.54 25.08 -84.06
C VAL A 744 54.10 23.66 -83.70
N GLN A 745 54.93 22.64 -83.94
CA GLN A 745 54.66 21.25 -83.53
C GLN A 745 54.59 21.10 -82.01
N THR A 746 55.43 21.81 -81.26
CA THR A 746 55.41 21.80 -79.79
C THR A 746 54.13 22.44 -79.26
N GLN A 747 53.73 23.61 -79.77
CA GLN A 747 52.47 24.25 -79.40
C GLN A 747 51.26 23.42 -79.83
N ALA A 748 51.28 22.79 -81.01
CA ALA A 748 50.23 21.88 -81.44
C ALA A 748 50.10 20.67 -80.51
N ARG A 749 51.22 20.11 -80.01
CA ARG A 749 51.21 19.04 -79.00
C ARG A 749 50.69 19.51 -77.64
N LEU A 750 51.02 20.72 -77.20
CA LEU A 750 50.48 21.29 -75.96
C LEU A 750 48.96 21.49 -76.07
N ASN A 751 48.50 22.15 -77.13
CA ASN A 751 47.07 22.36 -77.42
C ASN A 751 46.29 21.04 -77.58
N LEU A 752 46.95 19.95 -77.98
CA LEU A 752 46.37 18.59 -78.03
C LEU A 752 46.38 17.90 -76.66
N SER A 753 47.39 18.12 -75.82
CA SER A 753 47.39 17.67 -74.42
C SER A 753 46.27 18.37 -73.66
N GLU A 754 46.20 19.70 -73.66
CA GLU A 754 45.16 20.49 -72.99
C GLU A 754 43.73 20.03 -73.38
N LYS A 755 43.52 19.68 -74.65
CA LYS A 755 42.25 19.10 -75.13
C LYS A 755 42.02 17.67 -74.65
N LEU A 756 43.05 16.83 -74.58
CA LEU A 756 42.98 15.48 -74.03
C LEU A 756 42.73 15.52 -72.51
N ASP A 757 43.46 16.35 -71.78
CA ASP A 757 43.36 16.56 -70.34
C ASP A 757 41.98 17.15 -69.96
N GLY A 758 41.48 18.13 -70.73
CA GLY A 758 40.12 18.65 -70.61
C GLY A 758 39.04 17.61 -70.96
N SER A 759 39.29 16.72 -71.94
CA SER A 759 38.39 15.61 -72.25
C SER A 759 38.39 14.54 -71.15
N ILE A 760 39.54 14.27 -70.52
CA ILE A 760 39.67 13.36 -69.38
C ILE A 760 38.99 13.95 -68.13
N ALA A 761 39.12 15.27 -67.90
CA ALA A 761 38.42 15.96 -66.82
C ALA A 761 36.90 15.93 -67.01
N SER A 762 36.41 16.21 -68.23
CA SER A 762 34.99 16.11 -68.60
C SER A 762 34.45 14.68 -68.46
N LEU A 763 35.22 13.67 -68.90
CA LEU A 763 34.87 12.27 -68.71
C LEU A 763 34.75 11.92 -67.21
N LYS A 764 35.75 12.26 -66.39
CA LYS A 764 35.72 12.03 -64.94
C LYS A 764 34.56 12.74 -64.25
N ALA A 765 34.20 13.95 -64.66
CA ALA A 765 33.02 14.64 -64.17
C ALA A 765 31.75 13.86 -64.50
N SER A 766 31.58 13.40 -65.76
CA SER A 766 30.43 12.59 -66.17
C SER A 766 30.38 11.21 -65.48
N GLU A 767 31.54 10.61 -65.17
CA GLU A 767 31.64 9.37 -64.39
C GLU A 767 31.25 9.58 -62.92
N ALA A 768 31.64 10.71 -62.33
CA ALA A 768 31.25 11.11 -60.98
C ALA A 768 29.74 11.43 -60.88
N GLU A 769 29.18 12.15 -61.87
CA GLU A 769 27.73 12.34 -61.99
C GLU A 769 27.00 11.01 -62.12
N ALA A 770 27.46 10.11 -63.01
CA ALA A 770 26.88 8.79 -63.20
C ALA A 770 26.97 7.91 -61.94
N ALA A 771 28.03 8.05 -61.12
CA ALA A 771 28.13 7.42 -59.82
C ALA A 771 27.13 8.02 -58.82
N GLY A 772 26.98 9.35 -58.78
CA GLY A 772 25.99 10.05 -57.96
C GLY A 772 24.54 9.69 -58.33
N TYR A 773 24.23 9.51 -59.61
CA TYR A 773 22.93 9.00 -60.05
C TYR A 773 22.70 7.54 -59.64
N LYS A 774 23.73 6.68 -59.72
CA LYS A 774 23.63 5.28 -59.23
C LYS A 774 23.41 5.21 -57.72
N ALA A 775 24.08 6.04 -56.93
CA ALA A 775 23.85 6.15 -55.50
C ALA A 775 22.41 6.59 -55.19
N LYS A 776 21.92 7.65 -55.85
CA LYS A 776 20.52 8.11 -55.71
C LYS A 776 19.50 7.06 -56.12
N VAL A 777 19.77 6.23 -57.14
CA VAL A 777 18.92 5.09 -57.50
C VAL A 777 18.93 4.03 -56.41
N ALA A 778 20.09 3.65 -55.88
CA ALA A 778 20.18 2.68 -54.77
C ALA A 778 19.47 3.18 -53.50
N ASP A 779 19.57 4.46 -53.16
CA ASP A 779 18.83 5.08 -52.04
C ASP A 779 17.31 5.02 -52.27
N LEU A 780 16.85 5.30 -53.50
CA LEU A 780 15.43 5.23 -53.85
C LEU A 780 14.91 3.79 -53.85
N GLU A 781 15.70 2.83 -54.32
CA GLU A 781 15.39 1.39 -54.23
C GLU A 781 15.36 0.93 -52.76
N GLN A 782 16.29 1.38 -51.90
CA GLN A 782 16.29 1.04 -50.48
C GLN A 782 15.09 1.66 -49.75
N ARG A 783 14.72 2.91 -50.06
CA ARG A 783 13.50 3.56 -49.56
C ARG A 783 12.25 2.81 -50.02
N LEU A 784 12.12 2.50 -51.31
CA LEU A 784 10.99 1.74 -51.86
C LEU A 784 10.87 0.34 -51.21
N ASN A 785 11.99 -0.35 -50.98
CA ASN A 785 12.00 -1.63 -50.25
C ASN A 785 11.60 -1.48 -48.78
N LYS A 786 11.99 -0.39 -48.11
CA LYS A 786 11.54 -0.08 -46.74
C LYS A 786 10.04 0.20 -46.70
N ASP A 787 9.54 1.01 -47.64
CA ASP A 787 8.13 1.39 -47.73
C ASP A 787 7.25 0.19 -48.09
N GLN A 788 7.70 -0.70 -48.98
CA GLN A 788 7.01 -1.97 -49.27
C GLN A 788 6.94 -2.88 -48.04
N ARG A 789 8.03 -2.99 -47.25
CA ARG A 789 8.02 -3.75 -45.98
C ARG A 789 7.11 -3.12 -44.94
N SER A 790 7.10 -1.79 -44.84
CA SER A 790 6.20 -1.04 -43.96
C SER A 790 4.73 -1.24 -44.35
N LEU A 791 4.43 -1.19 -45.65
CA LEU A 791 3.10 -1.43 -46.20
C LEU A 791 2.63 -2.87 -45.93
N LEU A 792 3.47 -3.88 -46.18
CA LEU A 792 3.15 -5.28 -45.89
C LEU A 792 2.99 -5.54 -44.38
N SER A 793 3.77 -4.88 -43.53
CA SER A 793 3.63 -4.96 -42.08
C SER A 793 2.29 -4.35 -41.61
N ALA A 794 1.94 -3.16 -42.10
CA ALA A 794 0.64 -2.54 -41.84
C ALA A 794 -0.52 -3.38 -42.41
N GLU A 795 -0.36 -3.98 -43.59
CA GLU A 795 -1.36 -4.87 -44.21
C GLU A 795 -1.56 -6.16 -43.39
N SER A 796 -0.52 -6.69 -42.74
CA SER A 796 -0.66 -7.76 -41.75
C SER A 796 -1.41 -7.25 -40.53
N GLN A 797 -0.96 -6.16 -39.89
CA GLN A 797 -1.60 -5.58 -38.71
C GLN A 797 -3.10 -5.30 -38.95
N TYR A 798 -3.48 -4.80 -40.12
CA TYR A 798 -4.90 -4.61 -40.48
C TYR A 798 -5.64 -5.93 -40.71
N ARG A 799 -5.03 -6.98 -41.26
CA ARG A 799 -5.63 -8.34 -41.30
C ARG A 799 -5.83 -8.91 -39.91
N ASP A 800 -4.85 -8.73 -39.03
CA ASP A 800 -4.83 -9.28 -37.69
C ASP A 800 -5.90 -8.58 -36.83
N GLN A 801 -5.90 -7.23 -36.78
CA GLN A 801 -6.97 -6.43 -36.16
C GLN A 801 -8.36 -6.74 -36.71
N LEU A 802 -8.50 -6.96 -38.02
CA LEU A 802 -9.78 -7.29 -38.63
C LEU A 802 -10.22 -8.72 -38.29
N THR A 803 -9.28 -9.64 -38.06
CA THR A 803 -9.53 -11.00 -37.57
C THR A 803 -9.95 -11.00 -36.10
N GLU A 804 -9.28 -10.22 -35.26
CA GLU A 804 -9.65 -10.00 -33.85
C GLU A 804 -11.04 -9.37 -33.73
N ARG A 805 -11.29 -8.25 -34.43
CA ARG A 805 -12.61 -7.58 -34.45
C ARG A 805 -13.72 -8.53 -34.91
N ASN A 806 -13.48 -9.32 -35.95
CA ASN A 806 -14.44 -10.33 -36.42
C ASN A 806 -14.64 -11.48 -35.41
N THR A 807 -13.61 -11.85 -34.64
CA THR A 807 -13.71 -12.85 -33.56
C THR A 807 -14.51 -12.32 -32.37
N LEU A 808 -14.22 -11.08 -31.93
CA LEU A 808 -14.94 -10.40 -30.86
C LEU A 808 -16.42 -10.20 -31.23
N LEU A 809 -16.71 -9.73 -32.44
CA LEU A 809 -18.09 -9.57 -32.90
C LEU A 809 -18.84 -10.91 -32.98
N LEU A 810 -18.20 -11.99 -33.46
CA LEU A 810 -18.80 -13.32 -33.45
C LEU A 810 -19.08 -13.81 -32.02
N THR A 811 -18.18 -13.53 -31.07
CA THR A 811 -18.34 -13.87 -29.65
C THR A 811 -19.47 -13.07 -29.00
N ILE A 812 -19.55 -11.77 -29.26
CA ILE A 812 -20.64 -10.89 -28.80
C ILE A 812 -21.99 -11.36 -29.36
N TYR A 813 -22.05 -11.73 -30.63
CA TYR A 813 -23.26 -12.28 -31.27
C TYR A 813 -23.69 -13.61 -30.62
N GLN A 814 -22.75 -14.51 -30.31
CA GLN A 814 -23.02 -15.76 -29.59
C GLN A 814 -23.53 -15.51 -28.16
N TYR A 815 -23.02 -14.50 -27.45
CA TYR A 815 -23.57 -14.12 -26.15
C TYR A 815 -24.98 -13.50 -26.27
N LEU A 816 -25.24 -12.72 -27.31
CA LEU A 816 -26.60 -12.23 -27.62
C LEU A 816 -27.58 -13.37 -27.90
N ASP A 817 -27.21 -14.37 -28.71
CA ASP A 817 -28.05 -15.56 -28.96
C ASP A 817 -28.37 -16.33 -27.68
N LYS A 818 -27.40 -16.46 -26.76
CA LYS A 818 -27.59 -17.07 -25.43
C LYS A 818 -28.55 -16.27 -24.54
N ILE A 819 -28.33 -14.95 -24.42
CA ILE A 819 -29.18 -14.05 -23.60
C ILE A 819 -30.62 -14.04 -24.12
N LEU A 820 -30.79 -14.08 -25.45
CA LEU A 820 -32.10 -14.12 -26.11
C LEU A 820 -32.72 -15.54 -26.14
N GLY A 821 -32.03 -16.56 -25.61
CA GLY A 821 -32.50 -17.94 -25.52
C GLY A 821 -32.67 -18.66 -26.87
N VAL A 822 -32.09 -18.13 -27.95
CA VAL A 822 -32.34 -18.60 -29.32
C VAL A 822 -31.78 -20.01 -29.56
N ASP A 823 -30.75 -20.40 -28.79
CA ASP A 823 -30.21 -21.77 -28.73
C ASP A 823 -31.27 -22.87 -28.53
N LYS A 824 -32.44 -22.55 -27.98
CA LYS A 824 -33.55 -23.49 -27.76
C LYS A 824 -34.53 -23.60 -28.93
N THR A 825 -34.36 -22.82 -29.99
CA THR A 825 -35.21 -22.89 -31.20
C THR A 825 -34.53 -23.68 -32.32
N PRO A 826 -35.16 -24.74 -32.88
CA PRO A 826 -34.52 -25.57 -33.90
C PRO A 826 -34.36 -24.78 -35.22
N LYS A 827 -33.12 -24.67 -35.71
CA LYS A 827 -32.71 -23.82 -36.85
C LYS A 827 -33.35 -24.28 -38.18
N LYS A 828 -34.57 -23.83 -38.46
CA LYS A 828 -35.31 -24.13 -39.70
C LYS A 828 -34.83 -23.29 -40.90
N GLY A 829 -33.79 -23.78 -41.56
CA GLY A 829 -33.59 -23.64 -43.00
C GLY A 829 -33.01 -22.32 -43.54
N THR A 830 -32.05 -22.47 -44.46
CA THR A 830 -31.57 -21.46 -45.44
C THR A 830 -30.92 -20.16 -44.95
N GLN A 831 -31.21 -19.64 -43.76
CA GLN A 831 -30.33 -18.64 -43.13
C GLN A 831 -29.16 -19.36 -42.46
N ALA A 832 -28.09 -19.57 -43.23
CA ALA A 832 -26.79 -19.84 -42.64
C ALA A 832 -26.32 -18.58 -41.88
N GLU A 833 -25.90 -18.75 -40.64
CA GLU A 833 -25.34 -17.68 -39.81
C GLU A 833 -24.03 -17.18 -40.45
N THR A 834 -24.13 -16.10 -41.23
CA THR A 834 -23.00 -15.47 -41.90
C THR A 834 -22.03 -14.97 -40.85
N LYS A 835 -20.89 -15.64 -40.71
CA LYS A 835 -19.83 -15.20 -39.79
C LYS A 835 -19.29 -13.85 -40.28
N PRO A 836 -18.82 -12.95 -39.39
CA PRO A 836 -18.29 -11.64 -39.77
C PRO A 836 -17.24 -11.71 -40.90
N PHE A 837 -16.39 -12.74 -40.87
CA PHE A 837 -15.36 -13.07 -41.87
C PHE A 837 -15.86 -13.36 -43.30
N THR A 838 -17.17 -13.58 -43.52
CA THR A 838 -17.71 -14.08 -44.82
C THR A 838 -18.68 -13.09 -45.47
N ASN A 839 -19.55 -12.44 -44.69
CA ASN A 839 -20.37 -11.33 -45.16
C ASN A 839 -20.73 -10.44 -43.96
N PHE A 840 -20.00 -9.34 -43.79
CA PHE A 840 -20.20 -8.43 -42.68
C PHE A 840 -21.58 -7.75 -42.68
N GLY A 841 -22.13 -7.41 -43.85
CA GLY A 841 -23.43 -6.74 -43.95
C GLY A 841 -24.56 -7.61 -43.40
N VAL A 842 -24.66 -8.86 -43.87
CA VAL A 842 -25.68 -9.80 -43.40
C VAL A 842 -25.47 -10.18 -41.93
N PHE A 843 -24.21 -10.25 -41.46
CA PHE A 843 -23.91 -10.39 -40.03
C PHE A 843 -24.42 -9.18 -39.21
N HIS A 844 -24.17 -7.97 -39.68
CA HIS A 844 -24.54 -6.72 -39.02
C HIS A 844 -26.07 -6.54 -38.91
N ASP A 845 -26.82 -6.85 -39.97
CA ASP A 845 -28.28 -6.82 -39.96
C ASP A 845 -28.87 -7.85 -38.97
N ASN A 846 -28.28 -9.04 -38.88
CA ASN A 846 -28.65 -10.04 -37.89
C ASN A 846 -28.32 -9.59 -36.46
N LEU A 847 -27.13 -9.01 -36.23
CA LEU A 847 -26.72 -8.47 -34.93
C LEU A 847 -27.65 -7.32 -34.48
N ILE A 848 -28.01 -6.39 -35.38
CA ILE A 848 -28.99 -5.34 -35.12
C ILE A 848 -30.36 -5.93 -34.76
N THR A 849 -30.78 -7.00 -35.44
CA THR A 849 -32.05 -7.67 -35.16
C THR A 849 -32.05 -8.32 -33.77
N ARG A 850 -30.93 -8.91 -33.34
CA ARG A 850 -30.75 -9.39 -31.95
C ARG A 850 -30.74 -8.26 -30.93
N LEU A 851 -30.00 -7.18 -31.19
CA LEU A 851 -29.94 -6.01 -30.30
C LEU A 851 -31.32 -5.34 -30.12
N LYS A 852 -32.14 -5.27 -31.17
CA LYS A 852 -33.53 -4.79 -31.08
C LYS A 852 -34.40 -5.70 -30.20
N ALA A 853 -34.25 -7.02 -30.30
CA ALA A 853 -34.95 -7.96 -29.42
C ALA A 853 -34.51 -7.82 -27.95
N LEU A 854 -33.21 -7.63 -27.70
CA LEU A 854 -32.67 -7.39 -26.34
C LEU A 854 -33.20 -6.08 -25.76
N SER A 855 -33.21 -5.01 -26.56
CA SER A 855 -33.77 -3.71 -26.16
C SER A 855 -35.27 -3.79 -25.84
N GLN A 856 -36.05 -4.60 -26.58
CA GLN A 856 -37.46 -4.83 -26.24
C GLN A 856 -37.62 -5.59 -24.92
N ILE A 857 -36.77 -6.59 -24.63
CA ILE A 857 -36.79 -7.30 -23.35
C ILE A 857 -36.43 -6.36 -22.19
N GLN A 858 -35.47 -5.44 -22.39
CA GLN A 858 -35.16 -4.39 -21.41
C GLN A 858 -36.35 -3.47 -21.16
N LEU A 859 -37.02 -2.97 -22.22
CA LEU A 859 -38.19 -2.11 -22.10
C LEU A 859 -39.36 -2.81 -21.38
N ASP A 860 -39.58 -4.10 -21.69
CA ASP A 860 -40.57 -4.94 -21.02
C ASP A 860 -40.22 -5.19 -19.54
N PHE A 861 -38.93 -5.32 -19.21
CA PHE A 861 -38.44 -5.46 -17.84
C PHE A 861 -38.63 -4.16 -17.05
N ASP A 862 -38.15 -3.02 -17.57
CA ASP A 862 -38.32 -1.69 -16.96
C ASP A 862 -39.80 -1.37 -16.71
N LYS A 863 -40.69 -1.75 -17.64
CA LYS A 863 -42.13 -1.62 -17.48
C LYS A 863 -42.65 -2.49 -16.34
N ARG A 864 -42.25 -3.76 -16.25
CA ARG A 864 -42.65 -4.66 -15.15
C ARG A 864 -42.13 -4.17 -13.80
N CYS A 865 -40.91 -3.67 -13.74
CA CYS A 865 -40.34 -3.05 -12.53
C CYS A 865 -41.19 -1.87 -12.07
N LYS A 866 -41.47 -0.90 -12.95
CA LYS A 866 -42.32 0.26 -12.64
C LYS A 866 -43.75 -0.13 -12.26
N GLU A 867 -44.32 -1.16 -12.88
CA GLU A 867 -45.61 -1.72 -12.49
C GLU A 867 -45.59 -2.38 -11.09
N VAL A 868 -44.48 -3.00 -10.69
CA VAL A 868 -44.30 -3.64 -9.38
C VAL A 868 -44.01 -2.59 -8.30
N GLU A 869 -43.12 -1.64 -8.57
CA GLU A 869 -42.84 -0.46 -7.74
C GLU A 869 -44.12 0.33 -7.47
N GLY A 870 -44.94 0.60 -8.50
CA GLY A 870 -46.26 1.22 -8.35
C GLY A 870 -47.16 0.43 -7.39
N LYS A 871 -47.34 -0.87 -7.62
CA LYS A 871 -48.14 -1.77 -6.77
C LYS A 871 -47.65 -1.81 -5.30
N PHE A 872 -46.36 -1.64 -5.04
CA PHE A 872 -45.82 -1.54 -3.68
C PHE A 872 -45.96 -0.13 -3.08
N SER A 873 -45.76 0.92 -3.88
CA SER A 873 -45.98 2.32 -3.48
C SER A 873 -47.44 2.56 -3.10
N ASP A 874 -48.40 2.07 -3.89
CA ASP A 874 -49.83 2.14 -3.59
C ASP A 874 -50.17 1.43 -2.27
N LYS A 875 -49.66 0.22 -2.06
CA LYS A 875 -49.81 -0.51 -0.78
C LYS A 875 -49.19 0.23 0.40
N LEU A 876 -48.01 0.83 0.24
CA LEU A 876 -47.37 1.65 1.28
C LEU A 876 -48.20 2.90 1.59
N ASN A 877 -48.75 3.55 0.58
CA ASN A 877 -49.62 4.71 0.73
C ASN A 877 -50.96 4.35 1.40
N ASP A 878 -51.54 3.19 1.10
CA ASP A 878 -52.75 2.71 1.78
C ASP A 878 -52.49 2.27 3.22
N MET A 879 -51.36 1.62 3.52
CA MET A 879 -50.94 1.36 4.90
C MET A 879 -50.69 2.66 5.68
N ARG A 880 -50.07 3.68 5.05
CA ARG A 880 -49.94 5.03 5.65
C ARG A 880 -51.31 5.65 5.94
N LYS A 881 -52.26 5.60 5.01
CA LYS A 881 -53.65 6.07 5.24
C LYS A 881 -54.34 5.32 6.37
N GLN A 882 -54.14 4.00 6.49
CA GLN A 882 -54.70 3.20 7.59
C GLN A 882 -54.08 3.56 8.95
N LEU A 883 -52.76 3.80 9.00
CA LEU A 883 -52.08 4.29 10.21
C LEU A 883 -52.59 5.69 10.59
N ASP A 884 -52.67 6.62 9.64
CA ASP A 884 -53.25 7.96 9.82
C ASP A 884 -54.69 7.90 10.37
N GLN A 885 -55.51 6.95 9.89
CA GLN A 885 -56.87 6.74 10.39
C GLN A 885 -56.89 6.17 11.80
N ARG A 886 -55.97 5.26 12.14
CA ARG A 886 -55.83 4.72 13.51
C ARG A 886 -55.34 5.79 14.48
N TRP A 887 -54.34 6.60 14.12
CA TRP A 887 -53.94 7.77 14.91
C TRP A 887 -55.11 8.73 15.15
N LYS A 888 -55.83 9.11 14.10
CA LYS A 888 -57.05 9.96 14.20
C LYS A 888 -58.25 9.29 14.92
N GLN A 889 -58.16 8.00 15.26
CA GLN A 889 -59.07 7.33 16.18
C GLN A 889 -58.52 7.36 17.61
N ILE A 890 -57.22 7.11 17.81
CA ILE A 890 -56.53 7.25 19.10
C ILE A 890 -56.69 8.68 19.63
N ASP A 891 -56.45 9.73 18.84
CA ASP A 891 -56.66 11.14 19.22
C ASP A 891 -58.09 11.40 19.75
N LYS A 892 -59.09 10.69 19.19
CA LYS A 892 -60.51 10.78 19.60
C LYS A 892 -60.79 9.97 20.86
N PHE A 893 -60.13 8.83 21.05
CA PHE A 893 -60.20 8.09 22.30
C PHE A 893 -59.47 8.82 23.43
N GLU A 894 -58.32 9.43 23.18
CA GLU A 894 -57.60 10.25 24.16
C GLU A 894 -58.37 11.51 24.54
N SER A 895 -58.96 12.24 23.58
CA SER A 895 -59.80 13.41 23.90
C SER A 895 -61.11 13.06 24.62
N SER A 896 -61.73 11.91 24.32
CA SER A 896 -62.89 11.42 25.07
C SER A 896 -62.52 10.86 26.46
N LEU A 897 -61.38 10.18 26.61
CA LEU A 897 -60.82 9.79 27.91
C LEU A 897 -60.43 11.00 28.75
N LYS A 898 -59.83 12.04 28.15
CA LYS A 898 -59.47 13.28 28.83
C LYS A 898 -60.71 14.04 29.32
N THR A 899 -61.73 14.20 28.48
CA THR A 899 -63.01 14.83 28.92
C THR A 899 -63.75 13.96 29.94
N TYR A 900 -63.64 12.63 29.88
CA TYR A 900 -64.12 11.73 30.94
C TYR A 900 -63.31 11.87 32.24
N ALA A 901 -61.99 12.04 32.18
CA ALA A 901 -61.13 12.28 33.34
C ALA A 901 -61.39 13.67 33.97
N GLU A 902 -61.54 14.72 33.15
CA GLU A 902 -61.89 16.07 33.59
C GLU A 902 -63.26 16.12 34.27
N THR A 903 -64.26 15.43 33.70
CA THR A 903 -65.57 15.28 34.34
C THR A 903 -65.47 14.44 35.61
N LYS A 904 -64.79 13.28 35.62
CA LYS A 904 -64.54 12.48 36.84
C LYS A 904 -63.84 13.28 37.95
N ALA A 905 -62.88 14.15 37.60
CA ALA A 905 -62.22 15.07 38.53
C ALA A 905 -63.13 16.22 39.00
N GLY A 906 -64.06 16.67 38.16
CA GLY A 906 -65.15 17.59 38.53
C GLY A 906 -66.15 16.95 39.49
N TRP A 907 -66.53 15.67 39.26
CA TRP A 907 -67.36 14.88 40.17
C TRP A 907 -66.63 14.63 41.50
N LYS A 908 -65.35 14.21 41.50
CA LYS A 908 -64.55 14.08 42.75
C LYS A 908 -64.50 15.39 43.53
N ARG A 909 -64.29 16.55 42.89
CA ARG A 909 -64.31 17.86 43.58
C ARG A 909 -65.69 18.21 44.15
N LYS A 910 -66.77 17.98 43.41
CA LYS A 910 -68.15 18.17 43.92
C LYS A 910 -68.48 17.21 45.07
N PHE A 911 -67.98 15.97 45.01
CA PHE A 911 -68.17 14.97 46.05
C PHE A 911 -67.41 15.36 47.32
N ALA A 912 -66.10 15.65 47.23
CA ALA A 912 -65.31 16.13 48.37
C ALA A 912 -65.83 17.45 48.96
N GLN A 913 -66.38 18.36 48.14
CA GLN A 913 -67.08 19.53 48.64
C GLN A 913 -68.34 19.13 49.42
N LYS A 914 -69.15 18.18 48.91
CA LYS A 914 -70.35 17.69 49.60
C LYS A 914 -70.03 16.84 50.83
N GLU A 915 -68.92 16.13 50.87
CA GLU A 915 -68.39 15.51 52.09
C GLU A 915 -67.96 16.58 53.09
N GLY A 916 -67.25 17.63 52.67
CA GLY A 916 -66.90 18.75 53.56
C GLY A 916 -68.13 19.49 54.12
N GLU A 917 -69.15 19.73 53.29
CA GLU A 917 -70.44 20.26 53.74
C GLU A 917 -71.18 19.29 54.67
N LEU A 918 -71.12 17.98 54.39
CA LEU A 918 -71.79 16.94 55.18
C LEU A 918 -71.07 16.65 56.52
N GLU A 919 -69.74 16.75 56.56
CA GLU A 919 -68.96 16.73 57.80
C GLU A 919 -69.16 18.01 58.61
N ALA A 920 -69.28 19.19 57.98
CA ALA A 920 -69.68 20.42 58.68
C ALA A 920 -71.11 20.33 59.25
N ILE A 921 -72.02 19.66 58.55
CA ILE A 921 -73.37 19.34 59.06
C ILE A 921 -73.28 18.26 60.16
N LYS A 922 -72.43 17.25 60.05
CA LYS A 922 -72.22 16.25 61.11
C LYS A 922 -71.60 16.85 62.36
N THR A 923 -70.61 17.74 62.25
CA THR A 923 -69.99 18.37 63.43
C THR A 923 -70.96 19.30 64.12
N THR A 924 -71.65 20.19 63.39
CA THR A 924 -72.70 21.04 63.98
C THR A 924 -73.87 20.23 64.53
N ASN A 925 -74.27 19.14 63.87
CA ASN A 925 -75.31 18.24 64.39
C ASN A 925 -74.81 17.31 65.51
N ALA A 926 -73.50 17.08 65.65
CA ALA A 926 -72.89 16.38 66.78
C ALA A 926 -72.67 17.31 67.98
N GLU A 927 -72.43 18.60 67.74
CA GLU A 927 -72.46 19.66 68.76
C GLU A 927 -73.89 19.85 69.27
N MET A 928 -74.89 19.94 68.37
CA MET A 928 -76.30 19.95 68.78
C MET A 928 -76.73 18.62 69.41
N ALA A 929 -76.27 17.46 68.92
CA ALA A 929 -76.55 16.17 69.57
C ALA A 929 -75.82 16.01 70.90
N SER A 930 -74.69 16.68 71.13
CA SER A 930 -74.01 16.76 72.44
C SER A 930 -74.82 17.63 73.40
N GLN A 931 -75.27 18.80 72.95
CA GLN A 931 -76.18 19.68 73.69
C GLN A 931 -77.51 18.97 74.04
N LEU A 932 -78.07 18.19 73.11
CA LEU A 932 -79.28 17.37 73.31
C LEU A 932 -79.02 16.10 74.13
N ALA A 933 -77.84 15.49 74.07
CA ALA A 933 -77.47 14.34 74.91
C ALA A 933 -77.35 14.73 76.39
N GLY A 934 -76.99 15.98 76.68
CA GLY A 934 -77.13 16.59 78.01
C GLY A 934 -78.59 16.66 78.51
N MET A 935 -79.58 16.51 77.62
CA MET A 935 -81.02 16.71 77.91
C MET A 935 -81.91 15.55 77.40
N LYS A 936 -81.59 14.31 77.83
CA LYS A 936 -82.46 13.11 77.93
C LYS A 936 -83.28 12.63 76.70
N ARG A 937 -83.10 11.32 76.42
CA ARG A 937 -84.12 10.30 76.04
C ARG A 937 -85.61 10.71 75.98
N PRO A 938 -86.45 10.01 75.16
CA PRO A 938 -86.15 9.32 73.88
C PRO A 938 -87.29 9.40 72.82
N GLY A 939 -87.00 9.10 71.56
CA GLY A 939 -88.01 8.81 70.52
C GLY A 939 -87.59 9.21 69.11
N GLY A 940 -88.18 8.67 68.04
CA GLY A 940 -89.22 7.64 68.09
C GLY A 940 -89.96 7.33 66.78
N GLY A 941 -89.28 7.19 65.64
CA GLY A 941 -89.93 6.65 64.42
C GLY A 941 -89.31 7.09 63.09
N ASP A 942 -88.47 6.23 62.50
CA ASP A 942 -88.10 6.25 61.07
C ASP A 942 -87.64 4.86 60.56
N ALA A 943 -88.08 3.80 61.25
CA ALA A 943 -87.47 2.47 61.18
C ALA A 943 -87.77 1.66 59.88
N MET A 944 -88.40 2.25 58.86
CA MET A 944 -88.58 1.64 57.54
C MET A 944 -87.76 2.33 56.45
N GLU A 945 -87.81 3.66 56.34
CA GLU A 945 -86.94 4.38 55.40
C GLU A 945 -85.47 4.27 55.80
N ILE A 946 -85.11 4.41 57.09
CA ILE A 946 -83.71 4.21 57.52
C ILE A 946 -83.20 2.82 57.16
N ARG A 947 -84.03 1.76 57.23
CA ARG A 947 -83.61 0.40 56.82
C ARG A 947 -83.46 0.26 55.31
N SER A 948 -84.39 0.82 54.51
CA SER A 948 -84.28 0.75 53.04
C SER A 948 -83.09 1.57 52.52
N LEU A 949 -82.85 2.73 53.11
CA LEU A 949 -81.71 3.61 52.82
C LEU A 949 -80.40 3.02 53.32
N ALA A 950 -80.33 2.44 54.52
CA ALA A 950 -79.13 1.76 55.03
C ALA A 950 -78.76 0.53 54.18
N THR A 951 -79.73 -0.27 53.73
CA THR A 951 -79.44 -1.43 52.85
C THR A 951 -78.98 -0.99 51.47
N ARG A 952 -79.45 0.17 50.99
CA ARG A 952 -79.02 0.78 49.72
C ARG A 952 -77.65 1.46 49.85
N ALA A 953 -77.39 2.12 50.97
CA ALA A 953 -76.09 2.71 51.33
C ALA A 953 -75.02 1.63 51.49
N ALA A 954 -75.25 0.58 52.28
CA ALA A 954 -74.31 -0.52 52.46
C ALA A 954 -73.98 -1.26 51.14
N ASN A 955 -74.93 -1.33 50.18
CA ASN A 955 -74.65 -1.83 48.83
C ASN A 955 -73.88 -0.83 47.96
N ALA A 956 -74.10 0.48 48.14
CA ALA A 956 -73.30 1.52 47.49
C ALA A 956 -71.86 1.55 48.06
N GLU A 957 -71.69 1.46 49.38
CA GLU A 957 -70.40 1.36 50.07
C GLU A 957 -69.63 0.10 49.68
N ARG A 958 -70.28 -1.08 49.61
CA ARG A 958 -69.62 -2.30 49.09
C ARG A 958 -69.19 -2.15 47.64
N ARG A 959 -69.98 -1.47 46.80
CA ARG A 959 -69.60 -1.19 45.39
C ARG A 959 -68.49 -0.15 45.31
N LEU A 960 -68.50 0.86 46.18
CA LEU A 960 -67.46 1.89 46.30
C LEU A 960 -66.14 1.25 46.74
N ASN A 961 -66.14 0.50 47.85
CA ASN A 961 -64.95 -0.21 48.34
C ASN A 961 -64.43 -1.22 47.33
N ASN A 962 -65.28 -1.98 46.64
CA ASN A 962 -64.81 -2.87 45.58
C ASN A 962 -64.18 -2.10 44.41
N ALA A 963 -64.77 -0.99 43.98
CA ALA A 963 -64.21 -0.14 42.92
C ALA A 963 -62.94 0.61 43.37
N GLN A 964 -62.83 0.95 44.65
CA GLN A 964 -61.69 1.65 45.24
C GLN A 964 -60.53 0.70 45.50
N ASN A 965 -60.79 -0.53 45.97
CA ASN A 965 -59.80 -1.60 46.05
C ASN A 965 -59.32 -2.03 44.66
N GLN A 966 -60.20 -2.06 43.65
CA GLN A 966 -59.80 -2.25 42.26
C GLN A 966 -58.95 -1.09 41.73
N LEU A 967 -59.26 0.16 42.09
CA LEU A 967 -58.46 1.32 41.73
C LEU A 967 -57.06 1.26 42.36
N VAL A 968 -56.98 1.03 43.68
CA VAL A 968 -55.73 0.87 44.42
C VAL A 968 -54.92 -0.29 43.83
N ALA A 969 -55.52 -1.46 43.57
CA ALA A 969 -54.83 -2.58 42.94
C ALA A 969 -54.40 -2.33 41.48
N THR A 970 -54.93 -1.30 40.80
CA THR A 970 -54.38 -0.83 39.51
C THR A 970 -53.30 0.24 39.68
N GLU A 971 -53.41 1.12 40.67
CA GLU A 971 -52.42 2.14 40.99
C GLU A 971 -51.13 1.49 41.55
N GLU A 972 -51.25 0.47 42.41
CA GLU A 972 -50.15 -0.40 42.87
C GLU A 972 -49.48 -1.16 41.72
N LYS A 973 -50.26 -1.69 40.76
CA LYS A 973 -49.70 -2.38 39.59
C LYS A 973 -48.95 -1.43 38.66
N ILE A 974 -49.43 -0.21 38.47
CA ILE A 974 -48.73 0.82 37.69
C ILE A 974 -47.44 1.20 38.43
N ALA A 975 -47.49 1.49 39.73
CA ALA A 975 -46.31 1.79 40.53
C ALA A 975 -45.26 0.67 40.52
N ALA A 976 -45.69 -0.60 40.56
CA ALA A 976 -44.79 -1.76 40.45
C ALA A 976 -44.17 -1.89 39.04
N ILE A 977 -44.90 -1.54 37.97
CA ILE A 977 -44.37 -1.49 36.60
C ILE A 977 -43.35 -0.36 36.46
N ASP A 978 -43.67 0.84 36.94
CA ASP A 978 -42.78 2.00 36.92
C ASP A 978 -41.49 1.74 37.74
N GLN A 979 -41.61 1.13 38.92
CA GLN A 979 -40.48 0.72 39.74
C GLN A 979 -39.64 -0.38 39.05
N LYS A 980 -40.29 -1.33 38.34
CA LYS A 980 -39.58 -2.34 37.54
C LYS A 980 -38.82 -1.67 36.38
N SER A 981 -39.42 -0.70 35.68
CA SER A 981 -38.80 0.06 34.59
C SER A 981 -37.58 0.86 35.10
N ALA A 982 -37.73 1.61 36.20
CA ALA A 982 -36.62 2.32 36.82
C ALA A 982 -35.47 1.37 37.24
N SER A 983 -35.81 0.16 37.69
CA SER A 983 -34.79 -0.87 38.01
C SER A 983 -34.09 -1.42 36.77
N THR A 984 -34.75 -1.52 35.61
CA THR A 984 -34.11 -1.93 34.36
C THR A 984 -33.26 -0.81 33.77
N ASP A 985 -33.73 0.43 33.83
CA ASP A 985 -33.00 1.59 33.31
C ASP A 985 -31.71 1.83 34.10
N SER A 986 -31.76 1.70 35.44
CA SER A 986 -30.57 1.74 36.29
C SER A 986 -29.57 0.61 35.97
N LYS A 987 -30.04 -0.60 35.66
CA LYS A 987 -29.19 -1.73 35.22
C LYS A 987 -28.59 -1.47 33.83
N TRP A 988 -29.29 -0.80 32.93
CA TRP A 988 -28.76 -0.37 31.63
C TRP A 988 -27.69 0.72 31.79
N GLU A 989 -27.96 1.75 32.59
CA GLU A 989 -26.99 2.83 32.86
C GLU A 989 -25.70 2.29 33.51
N ALA A 990 -25.82 1.33 34.44
CA ALA A 990 -24.68 0.64 35.04
C ALA A 990 -23.85 -0.14 34.00
N ARG A 991 -24.50 -0.88 33.09
CA ARG A 991 -23.83 -1.59 31.99
C ARG A 991 -23.12 -0.65 31.03
N VAL A 992 -23.75 0.49 30.68
CA VAL A 992 -23.13 1.52 29.82
C VAL A 992 -21.86 2.07 30.46
N LYS A 993 -21.91 2.47 31.74
CA LYS A 993 -20.74 2.94 32.49
C LYS A 993 -19.64 1.87 32.61
N GLU A 994 -20.01 0.60 32.71
CA GLU A 994 -19.04 -0.51 32.69
C GLU A 994 -18.36 -0.65 31.32
N TYR A 995 -19.10 -0.56 30.21
CA TYR A 995 -18.52 -0.57 28.87
C TYR A 995 -17.61 0.66 28.61
N GLU A 996 -18.01 1.85 29.05
CA GLU A 996 -17.17 3.05 28.99
C GLU A 996 -15.86 2.87 29.78
N ALA A 997 -15.94 2.32 31.00
CA ALA A 997 -14.76 2.02 31.81
C ALA A 997 -13.85 0.97 31.18
N ARG A 998 -14.42 -0.11 30.60
CA ARG A 998 -13.68 -1.15 29.87
C ARG A 998 -12.98 -0.58 28.63
N MET A 999 -13.65 0.27 27.85
CA MET A 999 -13.07 0.95 26.68
C MET A 999 -11.93 1.90 27.08
N LYS A 1000 -12.13 2.71 28.13
CA LYS A 1000 -11.09 3.61 28.66
C LYS A 1000 -9.87 2.84 29.16
N ALA A 1001 -10.06 1.71 29.85
CA ALA A 1001 -8.98 0.83 30.28
C ALA A 1001 -8.22 0.20 29.09
N ALA A 1002 -8.92 -0.17 28.01
CA ALA A 1002 -8.30 -0.66 26.78
C ALA A 1002 -7.47 0.44 26.07
N GLU A 1003 -7.99 1.68 25.98
CA GLU A 1003 -7.21 2.82 25.49
C GLU A 1003 -5.94 3.08 26.30
N GLU A 1004 -6.04 3.07 27.63
CA GLU A 1004 -4.87 3.25 28.49
C GLU A 1004 -3.87 2.11 28.34
N ARG A 1005 -4.34 0.87 28.16
CA ARG A 1005 -3.47 -0.26 27.84
C ARG A 1005 -2.72 -0.04 26.52
N ILE A 1006 -3.41 0.40 25.46
CA ILE A 1006 -2.77 0.75 24.17
C ILE A 1006 -1.78 1.92 24.34
N LYS A 1007 -2.08 2.91 25.19
CA LYS A 1007 -1.16 4.01 25.52
C LYS A 1007 0.11 3.49 26.24
N ARG A 1008 -0.04 2.57 27.21
CA ARG A 1008 1.09 1.89 27.89
C ARG A 1008 1.91 1.02 26.94
N GLU A 1009 1.27 0.22 26.09
CA GLU A 1009 1.94 -0.65 25.11
C GLU A 1009 2.69 0.17 24.04
N ARG A 1010 2.13 1.31 23.59
CA ARG A 1010 2.84 2.28 22.72
C ARG A 1010 4.03 2.91 23.43
N GLN A 1011 3.91 3.27 24.71
CA GLN A 1011 5.01 3.87 25.49
C GLN A 1011 6.15 2.86 25.71
N GLY A 1012 5.85 1.65 26.20
CA GLY A 1012 6.82 0.56 26.34
C GLY A 1012 7.38 0.03 25.01
N SER A 1013 6.81 0.43 23.87
CA SER A 1013 7.39 0.21 22.54
C SER A 1013 8.37 1.34 22.16
N LYS A 1014 8.06 2.60 22.47
CA LYS A 1014 9.02 3.72 22.34
C LYS A 1014 10.26 3.53 23.21
N GLU A 1015 10.08 3.04 24.45
CA GLU A 1015 11.16 2.77 25.38
C GLU A 1015 12.09 1.66 24.84
N ARG A 1016 11.54 0.54 24.36
CA ARG A 1016 12.34 -0.49 23.66
C ARG A 1016 13.02 0.03 22.39
N VAL A 1017 12.41 0.94 21.62
CA VAL A 1017 13.10 1.59 20.49
C VAL A 1017 14.25 2.48 20.97
N ALA A 1018 14.10 3.22 22.06
CA ALA A 1018 15.18 4.02 22.64
C ALA A 1018 16.32 3.16 23.22
N GLU A 1019 16.01 2.01 23.82
CA GLU A 1019 16.98 1.00 24.25
C GLU A 1019 17.74 0.39 23.06
N LEU A 1020 17.02 0.04 21.98
CA LEU A 1020 17.62 -0.45 20.73
C LEU A 1020 18.50 0.62 20.07
N GLU A 1021 18.07 1.88 20.01
CA GLU A 1021 18.91 2.99 19.56
C GLU A 1021 20.17 3.15 20.42
N ASN A 1022 20.06 3.05 21.75
CA ASN A 1022 21.20 3.23 22.66
C ASN A 1022 22.19 2.06 22.59
N THR A 1023 21.70 0.83 22.41
CA THR A 1023 22.56 -0.34 22.15
C THR A 1023 23.21 -0.26 20.76
N LEU A 1024 22.51 0.21 19.73
CA LEU A 1024 23.07 0.47 18.39
C LEU A 1024 24.17 1.55 18.44
N LYS A 1025 23.94 2.67 19.15
CA LYS A 1025 24.95 3.72 19.42
C LYS A 1025 26.15 3.17 20.22
N SER A 1026 25.93 2.21 21.12
CA SER A 1026 27.01 1.52 21.85
C SER A 1026 27.84 0.61 20.93
N LEU A 1027 27.18 -0.18 20.09
CA LEU A 1027 27.82 -1.05 19.09
C LEU A 1027 28.60 -0.24 18.04
N GLN A 1028 28.07 0.91 17.59
CA GLN A 1028 28.79 1.84 16.73
C GLN A 1028 30.10 2.33 17.37
N ARG A 1029 30.08 2.72 18.66
CA ARG A 1029 31.31 3.10 19.39
C ARG A 1029 32.28 1.93 19.54
N GLN A 1030 31.80 0.71 19.75
CA GLN A 1030 32.64 -0.49 19.78
C GLN A 1030 33.27 -0.78 18.41
N LEU A 1031 32.52 -0.57 17.33
CA LEU A 1031 32.98 -0.73 15.94
C LEU A 1031 34.01 0.34 15.56
N GLU A 1032 33.81 1.60 15.94
CA GLU A 1032 34.85 2.65 15.82
C GLU A 1032 36.13 2.29 16.57
N LEU A 1033 36.02 1.77 17.79
CA LEU A 1033 37.17 1.33 18.59
C LEU A 1033 37.87 0.11 17.97
N ALA A 1034 37.12 -0.79 17.33
CA ALA A 1034 37.68 -1.91 16.57
C ALA A 1034 38.38 -1.44 15.29
N GLN A 1035 37.81 -0.49 14.55
CA GLN A 1035 38.43 0.15 13.39
C GLN A 1035 39.74 0.85 13.78
N LYS A 1036 39.72 1.71 14.81
CA LYS A 1036 40.92 2.39 15.34
C LYS A 1036 42.03 1.40 15.74
N ARG A 1037 41.69 0.25 16.31
CA ARG A 1037 42.66 -0.85 16.58
C ARG A 1037 43.17 -1.51 15.31
N ASN A 1038 42.32 -1.71 14.31
CA ASN A 1038 42.68 -2.32 13.04
C ASN A 1038 43.60 -1.40 12.22
N ASP A 1039 43.36 -0.09 12.24
CA ASP A 1039 44.23 0.89 11.59
C ASP A 1039 45.56 1.06 12.34
N GLN A 1040 45.58 0.97 13.67
CA GLN A 1040 46.82 0.84 14.46
C GLN A 1040 47.59 -0.45 14.12
N LEU A 1041 46.90 -1.58 13.88
CA LEU A 1041 47.55 -2.82 13.44
C LEU A 1041 48.12 -2.71 12.02
N LYS A 1042 47.45 -2.01 11.09
CA LYS A 1042 48.03 -1.67 9.78
C LYS A 1042 49.26 -0.78 9.92
N GLU A 1043 49.19 0.29 10.72
CA GLU A 1043 50.33 1.17 10.96
C GLU A 1043 51.54 0.40 11.54
N VAL A 1044 51.31 -0.59 12.41
CA VAL A 1044 52.37 -1.50 12.90
C VAL A 1044 52.89 -2.42 11.79
N LEU A 1045 52.03 -2.99 10.93
CA LEU A 1045 52.44 -3.82 9.79
C LEU A 1045 53.27 -3.03 8.75
N ASP A 1046 52.83 -1.82 8.40
CA ASP A 1046 53.50 -0.94 7.44
C ASP A 1046 54.85 -0.43 7.97
N ASN A 1047 54.95 -0.16 9.28
CA ASN A 1047 56.22 0.11 9.94
C ASN A 1047 57.15 -1.12 10.00
N ASN A 1048 56.61 -2.33 10.07
CA ASN A 1048 57.40 -3.56 10.07
C ASN A 1048 57.92 -3.90 8.66
N ASN A 1049 57.14 -3.63 7.61
CA ASN A 1049 57.56 -3.74 6.20
C ASN A 1049 58.69 -2.75 5.81
N ASN A 1050 58.87 -1.65 6.55
CA ASN A 1050 59.87 -0.62 6.25
C ASN A 1050 61.25 -0.85 6.90
N ARG A 1051 61.56 -2.05 7.42
CA ARG A 1051 62.91 -2.40 7.88
C ARG A 1051 63.72 -3.11 6.78
N PRO A 1052 64.88 -2.57 6.36
CA PRO A 1052 65.71 -3.20 5.33
C PRO A 1052 66.37 -4.49 5.83
N SER A 1053 66.65 -5.40 4.91
CA SER A 1053 67.20 -6.73 5.17
C SER A 1053 68.63 -6.70 5.73
N GLY A 1054 68.78 -6.99 7.02
CA GLY A 1054 70.07 -7.20 7.70
C GLY A 1054 70.40 -8.68 7.84
N SER A 1055 71.59 -9.08 7.38
CA SER A 1055 72.10 -10.46 7.44
C SER A 1055 72.33 -10.97 8.88
N GLY A 1056 71.93 -12.20 9.20
CA GLY A 1056 72.17 -12.83 10.50
C GLY A 1056 72.04 -14.37 10.49
N SER A 1057 73.14 -15.04 10.81
CA SER A 1057 73.38 -16.49 10.85
C SER A 1057 72.51 -17.35 11.80
N SER A 1058 72.44 -18.64 11.47
CA SER A 1058 72.09 -19.83 12.32
C SER A 1058 72.97 -19.95 13.61
N PRO A 1059 72.86 -21.00 14.48
CA PRO A 1059 71.98 -22.19 14.47
C PRO A 1059 71.17 -22.44 15.79
N PRO A 1060 71.27 -23.55 16.57
CA PRO A 1060 70.21 -24.58 16.55
C PRO A 1060 69.56 -24.96 17.91
N SER A 1061 68.43 -25.67 17.79
CA SER A 1061 67.90 -26.73 18.68
C SER A 1061 67.80 -26.50 20.20
N ARG A 1062 66.56 -26.52 20.70
CA ARG A 1062 66.17 -27.46 21.75
C ARG A 1062 64.73 -27.93 21.58
#